data_AF-A0A0M3I9B8-F1
#
_entry.id   AF-A0A0M3I9B8-F1
#
_cell.length_a   1.000
_cell.length_b   1.000
_cell.length_c   1.000
_cell.angle_alpha   90.00
_cell.angle_beta   90.00
_cell.angle_gamma   90.00
#
_symmetry.space_group_name_H-M   'P 1'
#
loop_
_entity.id
_entity.type
_entity.pdbx_description
1 polymer ?
#
loop_
_entity_poly.entity_id
_entity_poly.type
_entity_poly.pdbx_seq_one_letter_code
_entity_poly.pdbx_strand_id
1 'polypeptide(L)'
;LHNSIKHIKSSIDDLNFQVPPDEDTWTLQAIGTPFPKNPVKAPGQQNMYVALWYKHGQPLMGRAWNDSGVVQCAFAYDSRELKGTDIGGNIQLLTYEGDHMSKGFFYEWIKYSDYIADTNNESRVPVHCGTSAAIVWPEKGTLGTLDLEKRTATVAFNQEFYKFTQEDLKDMLILVRNAKDGPAQCRCFECRRRRELEKATPAPLLMVNEWTDYRAGDAFPPAKRLIKALNRPLNTKEGPQDQYVALWYHFGNAVMGRAWSSHGKIAATFASKTKVFSGNVGSLQLLVQIPPSAAGFDYSWEPYRRAAMIGEKEWHPVHIAFVAPCVLIVDDEGHECLGEANLKEEYAQTVVDNKVFRLEGGAISEFKKVESTIHFAFDSHSLDVGLMTTKEFEDTWAYNTIGSPFPDNPVRVKGQQNMYVALWYKFGKPIYGRAWNDNGNVECSFPYNKVELTGARDLGGQIQILTATEQDPTEQFKKTGFWYEWRPYKDRVNDQLLQLVRCGQSTPVIMKTKDGKDLLGYIDMSTEVAAVGVSGKSEQVAGGPIQDMLVLFRNVKAPPKGIKIYDDTWLDLKYRDPFPAAKNPIAAGGRKVKSDDGTEMFQYVALWYKHGQPVFGRAYPDSADKTLANFGWGGQENAGAEIGSFQMLVVPDPDTLGFEYKWIPYKEAKAGGPFKPLHVGECTPCLLKDANGTERLGNLHMGMEKATAGLAGKDSAVSGPAVGDFLVLCRN
;
A
#
# COMPACT_ATOMS: atom_id res chain seq x y z
N LEU A 1 -32.88 -62.42 20.44
CA LEU A 1 -32.62 -61.70 19.17
C LEU A 1 -32.60 -60.18 19.34
N HIS A 2 -33.56 -59.54 20.03
CA HIS A 2 -33.55 -58.07 20.22
C HIS A 2 -32.48 -57.54 21.20
N ASN A 3 -32.08 -58.32 22.21
CA ASN A 3 -31.01 -57.91 23.14
C ASN A 3 -29.59 -58.14 22.62
N SER A 4 -29.41 -59.04 21.64
CA SER A 4 -28.11 -59.29 21.00
C SER A 4 -27.74 -58.18 20.00
N ILE A 5 -28.73 -57.49 19.42
CA ILE A 5 -28.51 -56.38 18.47
C ILE A 5 -28.13 -55.07 19.20
N LYS A 6 -28.60 -54.87 20.44
CA LYS A 6 -28.20 -53.71 21.27
C LYS A 6 -26.76 -53.80 21.76
N HIS A 7 -26.28 -54.99 22.12
CA HIS A 7 -24.88 -55.19 22.50
C HIS A 7 -23.92 -55.07 21.32
N ILE A 8 -24.35 -55.35 20.08
CA ILE A 8 -23.54 -55.12 18.87
C ILE A 8 -23.54 -53.64 18.46
N LYS A 9 -24.64 -52.90 18.68
CA LYS A 9 -24.66 -51.45 18.42
C LYS A 9 -23.82 -50.64 19.43
N SER A 10 -23.86 -50.98 20.72
CA SER A 10 -23.06 -50.27 21.73
C SER A 10 -21.56 -50.60 21.69
N SER A 11 -21.13 -51.60 20.91
CA SER A 11 -19.72 -51.98 20.76
C SER A 11 -19.12 -51.52 19.43
N ILE A 12 -19.92 -50.95 18.53
CA ILE A 12 -19.45 -50.34 17.27
C ILE A 12 -19.28 -48.81 17.41
N ASP A 13 -20.02 -48.16 18.31
CA ASP A 13 -19.93 -46.72 18.54
C ASP A 13 -18.68 -46.26 19.32
N ASP A 14 -17.94 -47.19 19.95
CA ASP A 14 -16.70 -46.93 20.73
C ASP A 14 -15.40 -47.31 20.00
N LEU A 15 -15.46 -47.65 18.70
CA LEU A 15 -14.25 -47.83 17.89
C LEU A 15 -13.70 -46.46 17.47
N ASN A 16 -13.14 -45.74 18.44
CA ASN A 16 -12.33 -44.56 18.22
C ASN A 16 -11.01 -45.03 17.55
N PHE A 17 -11.03 -45.18 16.23
CA PHE A 17 -9.83 -45.46 15.42
C PHE A 17 -8.92 -44.23 15.37
N GLN A 18 -8.37 -43.81 16.52
CA GLN A 18 -7.22 -42.92 16.54
C GLN A 18 -5.98 -43.80 16.43
N VAL A 19 -5.32 -43.72 15.27
CA VAL A 19 -3.98 -44.28 15.10
C VAL A 19 -3.06 -43.57 16.11
N PRO A 20 -2.20 -44.31 16.86
CA PRO A 20 -1.22 -43.68 17.73
C PRO A 20 -0.38 -42.64 16.97
N PRO A 21 -0.05 -41.48 17.57
CA PRO A 21 0.73 -40.45 16.89
C PRO A 21 2.08 -40.98 16.37
N ASP A 22 2.32 -40.90 15.07
CA ASP A 22 3.55 -41.33 14.37
C ASP A 22 4.75 -40.43 14.72
N GLU A 23 5.99 -40.72 14.32
CA GLU A 23 7.12 -39.81 14.53
C GLU A 23 7.15 -38.63 13.53
N ASP A 24 7.82 -37.55 13.91
CA ASP A 24 8.09 -36.42 13.01
C ASP A 24 9.00 -36.87 11.85
N THR A 25 8.60 -36.56 10.62
CA THR A 25 9.37 -36.98 9.44
C THR A 25 10.33 -35.87 9.00
N TRP A 26 11.62 -36.09 9.24
CA TRP A 26 12.72 -35.22 8.82
C TRP A 26 13.42 -35.77 7.57
N THR A 27 13.01 -35.29 6.39
CA THR A 27 13.50 -35.78 5.11
C THR A 27 14.89 -35.22 4.80
N LEU A 28 15.86 -36.11 4.59
CA LEU A 28 17.20 -35.73 4.14
C LEU A 28 17.15 -35.05 2.78
N GLN A 29 17.80 -33.90 2.67
CA GLN A 29 17.70 -33.01 1.53
C GLN A 29 19.06 -32.42 1.18
N ALA A 30 19.52 -32.67 -0.05
CA ALA A 30 20.73 -32.04 -0.57
C ALA A 30 20.48 -30.56 -0.89
N ILE A 31 21.37 -29.69 -0.41
CA ILE A 31 21.34 -28.26 -0.73
C ILE A 31 21.57 -28.10 -2.23
N GLY A 32 20.84 -27.17 -2.87
CA GLY A 32 20.93 -26.97 -4.31
C GLY A 32 20.19 -28.01 -5.15
N THR A 33 19.36 -28.87 -4.54
CA THR A 33 18.43 -29.75 -5.25
C THR A 33 16.96 -29.40 -4.92
N PRO A 34 15.98 -29.83 -5.73
CA PRO A 34 14.57 -29.54 -5.47
C PRO A 34 14.08 -30.07 -4.11
N PHE A 35 13.10 -29.38 -3.52
CA PHE A 35 12.45 -29.73 -2.27
C PHE A 35 11.85 -31.14 -2.30
N PRO A 36 11.74 -31.81 -1.13
CA PRO A 36 10.97 -33.03 -1.01
C PRO A 36 9.47 -32.73 -1.09
N LYS A 37 8.64 -33.77 -1.12
CA LYS A 37 7.18 -33.60 -1.11
C LYS A 37 6.69 -33.11 0.25
N ASN A 38 5.65 -32.27 0.22
CA ASN A 38 4.94 -31.77 1.40
C ASN A 38 5.84 -31.18 2.50
N PRO A 39 6.78 -30.26 2.18
CA PRO A 39 7.59 -29.59 3.19
C PRO A 39 6.72 -28.67 4.07
N VAL A 40 7.04 -28.58 5.36
CA VAL A 40 6.28 -27.77 6.32
C VAL A 40 6.74 -26.31 6.26
N LYS A 41 5.81 -25.40 5.96
CA LYS A 41 6.04 -23.94 5.89
C LYS A 41 5.95 -23.26 7.26
N ALA A 42 6.70 -22.18 7.40
CA ALA A 42 6.53 -21.23 8.49
C ALA A 42 5.26 -20.37 8.27
N PRO A 43 4.49 -20.05 9.32
CA PRO A 43 3.24 -19.30 9.20
C PRO A 43 3.49 -17.87 8.72
N GLY A 44 2.62 -17.38 7.85
CA GLY A 44 2.73 -16.03 7.26
C GLY A 44 3.92 -15.86 6.30
N GLN A 45 4.63 -16.92 5.95
CA GLN A 45 5.77 -16.88 5.02
C GLN A 45 5.47 -17.68 3.74
N GLN A 46 5.64 -17.05 2.58
CA GLN A 46 5.38 -17.71 1.29
C GLN A 46 6.46 -18.74 0.90
N ASN A 47 7.71 -18.47 1.28
CA ASN A 47 8.89 -19.18 0.81
C ASN A 47 9.87 -19.51 1.95
N MET A 48 9.34 -19.95 3.10
CA MET A 48 10.16 -20.32 4.25
C MET A 48 9.67 -21.64 4.84
N TYR A 49 10.58 -22.59 5.00
CA TYR A 49 10.29 -23.96 5.44
C TYR A 49 11.14 -24.31 6.66
N VAL A 50 10.61 -25.20 7.50
CA VAL A 50 11.29 -25.69 8.70
C VAL A 50 12.43 -26.63 8.31
N ALA A 51 13.64 -26.27 8.70
CA ALA A 51 14.85 -27.03 8.41
C ALA A 51 15.60 -27.41 9.68
N LEU A 52 16.29 -28.55 9.63
CA LEU A 52 17.12 -29.10 10.68
C LEU A 52 18.51 -29.39 10.11
N TRP A 53 19.54 -29.07 10.89
CA TRP A 53 20.91 -29.42 10.57
C TRP A 53 21.68 -29.78 11.84
N TYR A 54 22.61 -30.72 11.72
CA TYR A 54 23.45 -31.14 12.83
C TYR A 54 24.86 -30.59 12.65
N LYS A 55 25.34 -29.87 13.65
CA LYS A 55 26.74 -29.44 13.72
C LYS A 55 27.40 -29.96 14.99
N HIS A 56 28.46 -30.75 14.85
CA HIS A 56 29.14 -31.41 15.97
C HIS A 56 28.19 -32.20 16.91
N GLY A 57 27.18 -32.85 16.33
CA GLY A 57 26.17 -33.62 17.07
C GLY A 57 25.06 -32.77 17.69
N GLN A 58 25.13 -31.43 17.63
CA GLN A 58 24.08 -30.54 18.10
C GLN A 58 23.03 -30.31 17.00
N PRO A 59 21.74 -30.60 17.25
CA PRO A 59 20.65 -30.24 16.34
C PRO A 59 20.44 -28.72 16.36
N LEU A 60 20.27 -28.13 15.18
CA LEU A 60 19.98 -26.71 14.99
C LEU A 60 18.76 -26.58 14.08
N MET A 61 17.77 -25.82 14.54
CA MET A 61 16.62 -25.46 13.74
C MET A 61 16.92 -24.19 12.96
N GLY A 62 16.53 -24.19 11.70
CA GLY A 62 16.76 -23.09 10.80
C GLY A 62 15.72 -23.06 9.70
N ARG A 63 15.99 -22.25 8.69
CA ARG A 63 15.06 -22.05 7.59
C ARG A 63 15.66 -22.53 6.29
N ALA A 64 14.80 -23.12 5.47
CA ALA A 64 15.06 -23.31 4.06
C ALA A 64 14.13 -22.44 3.21
N TRP A 65 14.53 -22.13 1.99
CA TRP A 65 13.72 -21.43 1.00
C TRP A 65 14.04 -21.90 -0.41
N ASN A 66 13.10 -21.70 -1.32
CA ASN A 66 13.30 -21.94 -2.74
C ASN A 66 14.01 -20.74 -3.38
N ASP A 67 15.12 -21.01 -4.06
CA ASP A 67 15.68 -20.06 -5.03
C ASP A 67 16.07 -20.83 -6.29
N SER A 68 15.53 -20.39 -7.42
CA SER A 68 15.68 -21.05 -8.72
C SER A 68 15.31 -22.54 -8.73
N GLY A 69 14.28 -22.92 -7.97
CA GLY A 69 13.75 -24.28 -7.94
C GLY A 69 14.46 -25.23 -7.00
N VAL A 70 15.46 -24.75 -6.28
CA VAL A 70 16.30 -25.57 -5.42
C VAL A 70 16.37 -25.04 -4.00
N VAL A 71 16.68 -25.93 -3.07
CA VAL A 71 16.77 -25.64 -1.65
C VAL A 71 17.99 -24.78 -1.37
N GLN A 72 17.74 -23.61 -0.77
CA GLN A 72 18.70 -22.80 -0.04
C GLN A 72 18.35 -22.85 1.45
N CYS A 73 19.31 -22.54 2.32
CA CYS A 73 19.09 -22.61 3.76
C CYS A 73 19.99 -21.68 4.58
N ALA A 74 19.55 -21.40 5.81
CA ALA A 74 20.29 -20.62 6.80
C ALA A 74 20.04 -21.14 8.21
N PHE A 75 21.11 -21.21 9.01
CA PHE A 75 21.08 -21.60 10.42
C PHE A 75 21.86 -20.60 11.26
N ALA A 76 21.42 -20.39 12.49
CA ALA A 76 22.13 -19.59 13.46
C ALA A 76 23.08 -20.49 14.27
N TYR A 77 24.38 -20.20 14.25
CA TYR A 77 25.38 -20.94 15.01
C TYR A 77 26.58 -20.06 15.34
N ASP A 78 27.09 -20.17 16.56
CA ASP A 78 28.28 -19.44 17.04
C ASP A 78 28.28 -17.93 16.71
N SER A 79 27.15 -17.29 17.01
CA SER A 79 26.92 -15.85 16.76
C SER A 79 26.99 -15.42 15.30
N ARG A 80 26.78 -16.35 14.37
CA ARG A 80 26.82 -16.11 12.92
C ARG A 80 25.64 -16.79 12.22
N GLU A 81 25.32 -16.28 11.05
CA GLU A 81 24.43 -16.94 10.11
C GLU A 81 25.26 -17.82 9.17
N LEU A 82 25.00 -19.12 9.17
CA LEU A 82 25.62 -20.07 8.25
C LEU A 82 24.70 -20.29 7.06
N LYS A 83 25.24 -20.23 5.84
CA LYS A 83 24.47 -20.42 4.59
C LYS A 83 25.21 -21.34 3.63
N GLY A 84 24.45 -22.00 2.75
CA GLY A 84 24.98 -22.69 1.57
C GLY A 84 26.24 -23.52 1.82
N THR A 85 27.39 -23.02 1.36
CA THR A 85 28.70 -23.67 1.45
C THR A 85 29.23 -23.86 2.88
N ASP A 86 28.84 -23.02 3.83
CA ASP A 86 29.28 -23.13 5.24
C ASP A 86 28.65 -24.34 5.96
N ILE A 87 27.53 -24.81 5.44
CA ILE A 87 26.75 -25.93 5.95
C ILE A 87 27.27 -27.22 5.30
N GLY A 88 27.40 -27.20 3.96
CA GLY A 88 27.89 -28.31 3.16
C GLY A 88 26.95 -29.52 3.10
N GLY A 89 26.82 -30.14 1.92
CA GLY A 89 26.12 -31.42 1.76
C GLY A 89 24.61 -31.34 1.93
N ASN A 90 24.10 -31.90 3.03
CA ASN A 90 22.68 -32.17 3.26
C ASN A 90 22.17 -31.50 4.54
N ILE A 91 20.92 -31.08 4.48
CA ILE A 91 20.11 -30.71 5.64
C ILE A 91 18.93 -31.68 5.75
N GLN A 92 18.08 -31.51 6.74
CA GLN A 92 16.78 -32.17 6.80
C GLN A 92 15.67 -31.13 6.73
N LEU A 93 14.60 -31.45 6.02
CA LEU A 93 13.39 -30.64 5.98
C LEU A 93 12.26 -31.37 6.68
N LEU A 94 11.50 -30.65 7.49
CA LEU A 94 10.29 -31.21 8.08
C LEU A 94 9.26 -31.42 6.97
N THR A 95 8.72 -32.62 6.88
CA THR A 95 7.73 -32.99 5.86
C THR A 95 6.50 -33.59 6.53
N TYR A 96 5.32 -33.31 5.98
CA TYR A 96 4.05 -33.83 6.49
C TYR A 96 3.24 -34.45 5.35
N GLU A 97 3.37 -35.77 5.19
CA GLU A 97 2.60 -36.54 4.21
C GLU A 97 1.49 -37.32 4.92
N GLY A 98 0.24 -37.03 4.56
CA GLY A 98 -0.96 -37.60 5.18
C GLY A 98 -1.82 -36.53 5.83
N ASP A 99 -2.55 -36.93 6.86
CA ASP A 99 -3.47 -36.12 7.64
C ASP A 99 -3.52 -36.61 9.10
N HIS A 100 -4.26 -35.89 9.95
CA HIS A 100 -4.36 -36.24 11.37
C HIS A 100 -5.00 -37.63 11.61
N MET A 101 -5.74 -38.18 10.65
CA MET A 101 -6.34 -39.52 10.77
C MET A 101 -5.32 -40.62 10.50
N SER A 102 -4.45 -40.41 9.51
CA SER A 102 -3.40 -41.35 9.12
C SER A 102 -2.14 -41.23 9.99
N LYS A 103 -1.85 -40.04 10.53
CA LYS A 103 -0.66 -39.77 11.36
C LYS A 103 -0.93 -39.74 12.86
N GLY A 104 -2.19 -39.62 13.28
CA GLY A 104 -2.56 -39.44 14.69
C GLY A 104 -2.26 -38.04 15.26
N PHE A 105 -1.72 -37.12 14.45
CA PHE A 105 -1.49 -35.73 14.83
C PHE A 105 -1.44 -34.83 13.59
N PHE A 106 -1.54 -33.52 13.79
CA PHE A 106 -1.19 -32.49 12.81
C PHE A 106 -0.26 -31.44 13.41
N TYR A 107 0.42 -30.67 12.56
CA TYR A 107 1.27 -29.57 13.02
C TYR A 107 0.45 -28.30 13.25
N GLU A 108 0.67 -27.66 14.39
CA GLU A 108 0.03 -26.43 14.81
C GLU A 108 1.11 -25.43 15.26
N TRP A 109 1.03 -24.19 14.80
CA TRP A 109 1.85 -23.10 15.31
C TRP A 109 1.06 -22.37 16.39
N ILE A 110 1.60 -22.30 17.61
CA ILE A 110 0.98 -21.60 18.74
C ILE A 110 1.92 -20.56 19.31
N LYS A 111 1.40 -19.54 19.99
CA LYS A 111 2.24 -18.60 20.72
C LYS A 111 3.01 -19.33 21.82
N TYR A 112 4.27 -18.96 22.01
CA TYR A 112 5.09 -19.51 23.08
C TYR A 112 4.47 -19.23 24.46
N SER A 113 3.79 -18.10 24.64
CA SER A 113 3.00 -17.83 25.86
C SER A 113 1.96 -18.90 26.14
N ASP A 114 1.29 -19.38 25.11
CA ASP A 114 0.18 -20.33 25.23
C ASP A 114 0.71 -21.73 25.51
N TYR A 115 1.84 -22.08 24.90
CA TYR A 115 2.60 -23.29 25.23
C TYR A 115 3.03 -23.29 26.71
N ILE A 116 3.56 -22.17 27.22
CA ILE A 116 4.01 -22.08 28.62
C ILE A 116 2.83 -22.05 29.60
N ALA A 117 1.67 -21.51 29.21
CA ALA A 117 0.47 -21.52 30.04
C ALA A 117 -0.12 -22.92 30.23
N ASP A 118 0.13 -23.83 29.28
CA ASP A 118 -0.47 -25.17 29.23
C ASP A 118 0.60 -26.27 29.01
N THR A 119 1.72 -26.19 29.74
CA THR A 119 2.86 -27.13 29.56
C THR A 119 2.53 -28.59 29.88
N ASN A 120 1.43 -28.85 30.58
CA ASN A 120 0.98 -30.21 30.94
C ASN A 120 0.01 -30.80 29.90
N ASN A 121 -0.20 -30.12 28.78
CA ASN A 121 -1.08 -30.60 27.74
C ASN A 121 -0.43 -31.74 26.94
N GLU A 122 -0.74 -32.98 27.33
CA GLU A 122 -0.23 -34.18 26.67
C GLU A 122 -0.63 -34.28 25.19
N SER A 123 -1.65 -33.53 24.75
CA SER A 123 -2.07 -33.51 23.35
C SER A 123 -1.31 -32.52 22.48
N ARG A 124 -0.56 -31.59 23.06
CA ARG A 124 0.26 -30.58 22.37
C ARG A 124 1.72 -30.70 22.75
N VAL A 125 2.49 -31.41 21.94
CA VAL A 125 3.92 -31.68 22.20
C VAL A 125 4.77 -30.88 21.21
N PRO A 126 5.79 -30.12 21.64
CA PRO A 126 6.70 -29.43 20.73
C PRO A 126 7.31 -30.35 19.68
N VAL A 127 7.51 -29.85 18.46
CA VAL A 127 8.34 -30.53 17.46
C VAL A 127 9.80 -30.19 17.77
N HIS A 128 10.58 -31.20 18.14
CA HIS A 128 11.95 -30.98 18.57
C HIS A 128 12.90 -32.11 18.18
N CYS A 129 14.20 -31.80 18.18
CA CYS A 129 15.28 -32.76 18.08
C CYS A 129 16.27 -32.46 19.21
N GLY A 130 16.48 -33.42 20.12
CA GLY A 130 17.14 -33.13 21.39
C GLY A 130 16.42 -32.01 22.13
N THR A 131 17.14 -30.97 22.56
CA THR A 131 16.54 -29.78 23.21
C THR A 131 16.10 -28.70 22.23
N SER A 132 16.33 -28.89 20.93
CA SER A 132 16.13 -27.84 19.91
C SER A 132 14.76 -27.95 19.26
N ALA A 133 13.98 -26.87 19.32
CA ALA A 133 12.67 -26.74 18.69
C ALA A 133 12.64 -25.56 17.71
N ALA A 134 11.77 -25.62 16.71
CA ALA A 134 11.60 -24.53 15.76
C ALA A 134 10.81 -23.38 16.40
N ILE A 135 11.31 -22.14 16.24
CA ILE A 135 10.63 -20.94 16.71
C ILE A 135 10.65 -19.86 15.64
N VAL A 136 9.49 -19.25 15.41
CA VAL A 136 9.29 -18.17 14.45
C VAL A 136 9.17 -16.86 15.21
N TRP A 137 9.94 -15.86 14.76
CA TRP A 137 9.84 -14.48 15.21
C TRP A 137 8.96 -13.71 14.21
N PRO A 138 7.65 -13.50 14.49
CA PRO A 138 6.71 -13.01 13.49
C PRO A 138 7.02 -11.58 13.04
N GLU A 139 7.49 -10.74 13.96
CA GLU A 139 7.83 -9.33 13.69
C GLU A 139 8.88 -9.17 12.58
N LYS A 140 9.84 -10.11 12.49
CA LYS A 140 10.88 -10.12 11.44
C LYS A 140 10.63 -11.17 10.36
N GLY A 141 9.55 -11.96 10.46
CA GLY A 141 9.21 -13.01 9.51
C GLY A 141 10.32 -14.04 9.31
N THR A 142 10.95 -14.48 10.40
CA THR A 142 12.12 -15.40 10.34
C THR A 142 11.99 -16.54 11.35
N LEU A 143 12.76 -17.60 11.15
CA LEU A 143 12.75 -18.81 11.96
C LEU A 143 14.17 -19.10 12.48
N GLY A 144 14.25 -19.56 13.73
CA GLY A 144 15.49 -20.00 14.38
C GLY A 144 15.29 -21.16 15.35
N THR A 145 16.25 -21.33 16.26
CA THR A 145 16.27 -22.42 17.24
C THR A 145 15.85 -21.94 18.61
N LEU A 146 14.87 -22.61 19.22
CA LEU A 146 14.55 -22.54 20.63
C LEU A 146 15.25 -23.70 21.36
N ASP A 147 15.98 -23.39 22.43
CA ASP A 147 16.45 -24.37 23.40
C ASP A 147 15.37 -24.54 24.47
N LEU A 148 14.68 -25.68 24.47
CA LEU A 148 13.55 -25.98 25.38
C LEU A 148 13.95 -26.03 26.85
N GLU A 149 15.19 -26.47 27.15
CA GLU A 149 15.68 -26.57 28.53
C GLU A 149 16.11 -25.20 29.06
N LYS A 150 16.90 -24.47 28.27
CA LYS A 150 17.36 -23.12 28.64
C LYS A 150 16.29 -22.06 28.50
N ARG A 151 15.23 -22.34 27.74
CA ARG A 151 14.15 -21.41 27.38
C ARG A 151 14.71 -20.12 26.75
N THR A 152 15.67 -20.29 25.87
CA THR A 152 16.28 -19.21 25.10
C THR A 152 16.16 -19.52 23.62
N ALA A 153 15.96 -18.50 22.79
CA ALA A 153 15.97 -18.68 21.35
C ALA A 153 17.17 -17.98 20.72
N THR A 154 17.61 -18.53 19.61
CA THR A 154 18.66 -17.98 18.77
C THR A 154 18.16 -17.90 17.34
N VAL A 155 18.22 -16.70 16.77
CA VAL A 155 17.72 -16.41 15.42
C VAL A 155 18.77 -15.61 14.67
N ALA A 156 19.00 -15.96 13.41
CA ALA A 156 19.82 -15.17 12.50
C ALA A 156 18.92 -14.47 11.48
N PHE A 157 19.16 -13.19 11.22
CA PHE A 157 18.40 -12.40 10.25
C PHE A 157 19.27 -11.27 9.71
N ASN A 158 19.32 -11.09 8.39
CA ASN A 158 20.13 -10.06 7.73
C ASN A 158 21.59 -10.00 8.20
N GLN A 159 22.25 -11.17 8.34
CA GLN A 159 23.63 -11.30 8.85
C GLN A 159 23.82 -10.88 10.32
N GLU A 160 22.76 -10.44 10.98
CA GLU A 160 22.74 -10.18 12.42
C GLU A 160 22.25 -11.42 13.17
N PHE A 161 22.66 -11.49 14.43
CA PHE A 161 22.41 -12.62 15.29
C PHE A 161 21.74 -12.15 16.57
N TYR A 162 20.63 -12.79 16.90
CA TYR A 162 19.76 -12.40 18.00
C TYR A 162 19.65 -13.56 18.98
N LYS A 163 19.85 -13.25 20.26
CA LYS A 163 19.55 -14.16 21.37
C LYS A 163 18.38 -13.58 22.15
N PHE A 164 17.43 -14.44 22.45
CA PHE A 164 16.22 -14.10 23.18
C PHE A 164 16.19 -14.90 24.48
N THR A 165 15.84 -14.20 25.55
CA THR A 165 15.51 -14.81 26.84
C THR A 165 14.04 -15.24 26.86
N GLN A 166 13.64 -16.01 27.87
CA GLN A 166 12.26 -16.50 27.98
C GLN A 166 11.20 -15.38 27.92
N GLU A 167 11.50 -14.20 28.49
CA GLU A 167 10.57 -13.06 28.53
C GLU A 167 10.30 -12.49 27.14
N ASP A 168 11.30 -12.54 26.25
CA ASP A 168 11.21 -12.03 24.87
C ASP A 168 10.37 -12.95 23.95
N LEU A 169 10.18 -14.22 24.34
CA LEU A 169 9.59 -15.24 23.48
C LEU A 169 8.06 -15.18 23.40
N LYS A 170 7.40 -14.42 24.28
CA LYS A 170 5.95 -14.47 24.52
C LYS A 170 5.10 -14.54 23.25
N ASP A 171 5.36 -13.65 22.29
CA ASP A 171 4.60 -13.53 21.03
C ASP A 171 5.25 -14.26 19.84
N MET A 172 6.35 -14.98 20.08
CA MET A 172 6.94 -15.87 19.08
C MET A 172 6.10 -17.15 18.93
N LEU A 173 6.19 -17.79 17.77
CA LEU A 173 5.41 -19.00 17.50
C LEU A 173 6.30 -20.24 17.58
N ILE A 174 5.88 -21.23 18.36
CA ILE A 174 6.50 -22.55 18.44
C ILE A 174 5.65 -23.56 17.67
N LEU A 175 6.32 -24.50 17.00
CA LEU A 175 5.65 -25.60 16.31
C LEU A 175 5.38 -26.75 17.29
N VAL A 176 4.11 -27.16 17.37
CA VAL A 176 3.68 -28.32 18.17
C VAL A 176 2.97 -29.35 17.31
N ARG A 177 3.03 -30.60 17.75
CA ARG A 177 2.17 -31.69 17.33
C ARG A 177 0.89 -31.59 18.13
N ASN A 178 -0.23 -31.49 17.44
CA ASN A 178 -1.54 -31.59 18.06
C ASN A 178 -2.16 -32.96 17.74
N ALA A 179 -2.23 -33.81 18.75
CA ALA A 179 -2.85 -35.14 18.68
C ALA A 179 -4.33 -35.14 19.05
N LYS A 180 -4.86 -33.96 19.43
CA LYS A 180 -6.27 -33.77 19.75
C LYS A 180 -7.02 -33.32 18.48
N ASP A 181 -8.03 -34.11 18.13
CA ASP A 181 -8.99 -33.79 17.08
C ASP A 181 -8.29 -33.62 15.71
N GLY A 182 -8.81 -32.72 14.86
CA GLY A 182 -8.17 -32.36 13.60
C GLY A 182 -8.12 -30.84 13.44
N PRO A 183 -7.36 -30.33 12.45
CA PRO A 183 -7.21 -28.89 12.25
C PRO A 183 -8.56 -28.23 11.97
N ALA A 184 -8.70 -26.95 12.32
CA ALA A 184 -9.97 -26.22 12.28
C ALA A 184 -10.71 -26.32 10.92
N GLN A 185 -9.98 -26.41 9.82
CA GLN A 185 -10.54 -26.53 8.46
C GLN A 185 -10.61 -27.98 7.92
N CYS A 186 -10.36 -28.99 8.75
CA CYS A 186 -10.32 -30.40 8.32
C CYS A 186 -11.68 -30.94 7.85
N ARG A 187 -11.74 -31.49 6.65
CA ARG A 187 -12.99 -32.01 6.06
C ARG A 187 -13.10 -33.54 6.10
N CYS A 188 -12.28 -34.21 6.91
CA CYS A 188 -12.43 -35.64 7.08
C CYS A 188 -13.80 -35.96 7.70
N PHE A 189 -14.28 -37.20 7.49
CA PHE A 189 -15.57 -37.65 7.97
C PHE A 189 -15.72 -37.42 9.48
N GLU A 190 -14.68 -37.71 10.26
CA GLU A 190 -14.70 -37.59 11.72
C GLU A 190 -14.79 -36.14 12.21
N CYS A 191 -13.97 -35.24 11.67
CA CYS A 191 -14.02 -33.82 12.04
C CYS A 191 -15.34 -33.16 11.63
N ARG A 192 -15.94 -33.61 10.52
CA ARG A 192 -17.26 -33.14 10.09
C ARG A 192 -18.34 -33.64 11.05
N ARG A 193 -18.36 -34.94 11.32
CA ARG A 193 -19.30 -35.60 12.24
C ARG A 193 -19.26 -34.96 13.63
N ARG A 194 -18.06 -34.73 14.18
CA ARG A 194 -17.89 -34.10 15.49
C ARG A 194 -18.47 -32.67 15.52
N ARG A 195 -18.16 -31.84 14.51
CA ARG A 195 -18.69 -30.47 14.46
C ARG A 195 -20.21 -30.41 14.37
N GLU A 196 -20.80 -31.33 13.60
CA GLU A 196 -22.26 -31.47 13.48
C GLU A 196 -22.89 -31.90 14.83
N LEU A 197 -22.25 -32.82 15.57
CA LEU A 197 -22.71 -33.28 16.90
C LEU A 197 -22.57 -32.20 17.98
N GLU A 198 -21.44 -31.50 18.03
CA GLU A 198 -21.10 -30.55 19.10
C GLU A 198 -21.72 -29.17 18.90
N LYS A 199 -22.45 -28.94 17.78
CA LYS A 199 -22.94 -27.61 17.37
C LYS A 199 -21.85 -26.54 17.43
N ALA A 200 -20.61 -26.94 17.12
CA ALA A 200 -19.46 -26.07 17.22
C ALA A 200 -19.62 -24.89 16.26
N THR A 201 -19.17 -23.70 16.70
CA THR A 201 -19.13 -22.50 15.86
C THR A 201 -18.36 -22.81 14.57
N PRO A 202 -18.81 -22.32 13.39
CA PRO A 202 -18.07 -22.49 12.15
C PRO A 202 -16.63 -22.01 12.29
N ALA A 203 -15.69 -22.75 11.70
CA ALA A 203 -14.29 -22.36 11.75
C ALA A 203 -14.07 -21.02 11.02
N PRO A 204 -13.19 -20.13 11.51
CA PRO A 204 -12.90 -18.86 10.87
C PRO A 204 -12.45 -19.05 9.42
N LEU A 205 -12.98 -18.24 8.51
CA LEU A 205 -12.63 -18.33 7.09
C LEU A 205 -11.15 -17.99 6.86
N LEU A 206 -10.56 -18.63 5.85
CA LEU A 206 -9.18 -18.41 5.46
C LEU A 206 -9.09 -17.13 4.62
N MET A 207 -8.27 -16.18 5.08
CA MET A 207 -7.99 -14.90 4.39
C MET A 207 -6.62 -14.89 3.69
N VAL A 208 -6.04 -16.06 3.44
CA VAL A 208 -4.73 -16.22 2.78
C VAL A 208 -4.83 -17.13 1.57
N ASN A 209 -4.05 -16.84 0.53
CA ASN A 209 -3.95 -17.68 -0.66
C ASN A 209 -3.32 -19.05 -0.33
N GLU A 210 -3.85 -20.12 -0.92
CA GLU A 210 -3.33 -21.47 -0.73
C GLU A 210 -2.34 -21.85 -1.85
N TRP A 211 -1.07 -22.05 -1.47
CA TRP A 211 0.00 -22.42 -2.40
C TRP A 211 0.59 -23.78 -2.04
N THR A 212 0.39 -24.77 -2.92
CA THR A 212 0.90 -26.13 -2.73
C THR A 212 2.23 -26.32 -3.47
N ASP A 213 3.21 -26.92 -2.78
CA ASP A 213 4.54 -27.18 -3.33
C ASP A 213 4.57 -28.44 -4.20
N TYR A 214 5.20 -28.31 -5.37
CA TYR A 214 5.40 -29.38 -6.35
C TYR A 214 6.79 -29.29 -6.96
N ARG A 215 7.18 -30.29 -7.74
CA ARG A 215 8.32 -30.21 -8.66
C ARG A 215 7.87 -30.37 -10.09
N ALA A 216 8.57 -29.69 -10.99
CA ALA A 216 8.47 -30.00 -12.40
C ALA A 216 8.78 -31.50 -12.63
N GLY A 217 7.92 -32.17 -13.40
CA GLY A 217 7.98 -33.60 -13.65
C GLY A 217 7.23 -34.49 -12.64
N ASP A 218 6.75 -33.96 -11.51
CA ASP A 218 5.81 -34.70 -10.65
C ASP A 218 4.51 -34.97 -11.40
N ALA A 219 3.74 -35.96 -10.93
CA ALA A 219 2.41 -36.25 -11.48
C ALA A 219 1.52 -35.01 -11.36
N PHE A 220 0.85 -34.64 -12.46
CA PHE A 220 -0.09 -33.53 -12.46
C PHE A 220 -1.25 -33.85 -11.49
N PRO A 221 -1.73 -32.90 -10.66
CA PRO A 221 -2.69 -33.19 -9.60
C PRO A 221 -4.15 -32.83 -10.01
N PRO A 222 -4.87 -33.66 -10.81
CA PRO A 222 -6.21 -33.31 -11.29
C PRO A 222 -7.26 -33.21 -10.18
N ALA A 223 -7.01 -33.84 -9.03
CA ALA A 223 -7.90 -33.78 -7.87
C ALA A 223 -7.81 -32.45 -7.11
N LYS A 224 -6.75 -31.65 -7.31
CA LYS A 224 -6.62 -30.32 -6.72
C LYS A 224 -7.28 -29.30 -7.63
N ARG A 225 -8.03 -28.37 -7.03
CA ARG A 225 -8.66 -27.25 -7.76
C ARG A 225 -7.61 -26.18 -8.03
N LEU A 226 -6.76 -26.38 -9.03
CA LEU A 226 -5.76 -25.40 -9.42
C LEU A 226 -6.41 -24.19 -10.10
N ILE A 227 -5.88 -22.99 -9.87
CA ILE A 227 -6.34 -21.79 -10.56
C ILE A 227 -5.91 -21.82 -12.02
N LYS A 228 -6.90 -21.97 -12.90
CA LYS A 228 -6.74 -21.98 -14.36
C LYS A 228 -6.82 -20.54 -14.91
N ALA A 229 -5.92 -20.21 -15.83
CA ALA A 229 -5.94 -18.93 -16.55
C ALA A 229 -7.30 -18.70 -17.23
N LEU A 230 -7.93 -17.55 -16.97
CA LEU A 230 -9.26 -17.18 -17.50
C LEU A 230 -10.38 -18.22 -17.26
N ASN A 231 -10.17 -19.19 -16.37
CA ASN A 231 -11.07 -20.33 -16.17
C ASN A 231 -11.37 -21.12 -17.46
N ARG A 232 -10.49 -21.07 -18.48
CA ARG A 232 -10.65 -21.78 -19.76
C ARG A 232 -9.29 -22.13 -20.39
N PRO A 233 -9.23 -23.01 -21.41
CA PRO A 233 -8.05 -23.11 -22.25
C PRO A 233 -7.73 -21.75 -22.90
N LEU A 234 -6.46 -21.36 -22.87
CA LEU A 234 -5.98 -20.15 -23.54
C LEU A 234 -5.73 -20.44 -25.03
N ASN A 235 -5.97 -19.44 -25.88
CA ASN A 235 -5.64 -19.51 -27.30
C ASN A 235 -4.13 -19.33 -27.51
N THR A 236 -3.32 -20.38 -27.41
CA THR A 236 -1.86 -20.27 -27.58
C THR A 236 -1.43 -20.51 -29.04
N LYS A 237 -0.19 -20.13 -29.41
CA LYS A 237 0.37 -20.41 -30.74
C LYS A 237 0.42 -21.89 -31.11
N GLU A 238 0.47 -22.78 -30.11
CA GLU A 238 0.48 -24.24 -30.29
C GLU A 238 -0.94 -24.84 -30.26
N GLY A 239 -1.97 -24.00 -30.19
CA GLY A 239 -3.38 -24.37 -30.04
C GLY A 239 -3.91 -24.16 -28.62
N PRO A 240 -5.19 -24.51 -28.37
CA PRO A 240 -5.80 -24.34 -27.05
C PRO A 240 -5.07 -25.12 -25.95
N GLN A 241 -4.71 -24.45 -24.85
CA GLN A 241 -3.98 -25.08 -23.74
C GLN A 241 -4.49 -24.61 -22.38
N ASP A 242 -4.70 -25.57 -21.47
CA ASP A 242 -4.92 -25.26 -20.05
C ASP A 242 -3.62 -24.82 -19.38
N GLN A 243 -3.55 -23.56 -18.96
CA GLN A 243 -2.44 -23.00 -18.20
C GLN A 243 -2.89 -22.65 -16.78
N TYR A 244 -2.05 -22.95 -15.79
CA TYR A 244 -2.34 -22.78 -14.37
C TYR A 244 -1.32 -21.87 -13.70
N VAL A 245 -1.76 -21.10 -12.70
CA VAL A 245 -0.92 -20.14 -11.96
C VAL A 245 0.17 -20.88 -11.17
N ALA A 246 1.42 -20.54 -11.47
CA ALA A 246 2.59 -21.08 -10.81
C ALA A 246 3.48 -19.96 -10.27
N LEU A 247 4.10 -20.20 -9.13
CA LEU A 247 5.05 -19.31 -8.46
C LEU A 247 6.42 -19.99 -8.34
N TRP A 248 7.45 -19.23 -8.63
CA TRP A 248 8.86 -19.61 -8.55
C TRP A 248 9.67 -18.47 -7.95
N TYR A 249 10.98 -18.69 -7.75
CA TYR A 249 11.86 -17.70 -7.17
C TYR A 249 13.16 -17.60 -7.96
N HIS A 250 13.68 -16.38 -8.13
CA HIS A 250 14.97 -16.16 -8.79
C HIS A 250 15.71 -14.98 -8.14
N PHE A 251 16.87 -15.27 -7.53
CA PHE A 251 17.62 -14.34 -6.69
C PHE A 251 16.77 -13.74 -5.57
N GLY A 252 15.96 -14.58 -4.92
CA GLY A 252 15.07 -14.18 -3.82
C GLY A 252 13.81 -13.40 -4.25
N ASN A 253 13.64 -13.10 -5.54
CA ASN A 253 12.44 -12.44 -6.04
C ASN A 253 11.40 -13.47 -6.45
N ALA A 254 10.13 -13.22 -6.11
CA ALA A 254 9.01 -13.99 -6.61
C ALA A 254 8.87 -13.80 -8.13
N VAL A 255 8.60 -14.90 -8.83
CA VAL A 255 8.39 -14.92 -10.29
C VAL A 255 7.12 -15.71 -10.56
N MET A 256 6.10 -15.05 -11.11
CA MET A 256 4.89 -15.73 -11.52
C MET A 256 5.08 -16.30 -12.94
N GLY A 257 4.44 -17.42 -13.20
CA GLY A 257 4.52 -18.07 -14.50
C GLY A 257 3.37 -19.02 -14.70
N ARG A 258 3.58 -19.98 -15.59
CA ARG A 258 2.57 -20.95 -15.97
C ARG A 258 3.05 -22.37 -15.78
N ALA A 259 2.13 -23.23 -15.35
CA ALA A 259 2.27 -24.67 -15.39
C ALA A 259 1.15 -25.30 -16.22
N TRP A 260 1.38 -26.48 -16.78
CA TRP A 260 0.40 -27.26 -17.52
C TRP A 260 0.69 -28.76 -17.39
N SER A 261 -0.28 -29.58 -17.79
CA SER A 261 -0.09 -31.03 -17.86
C SER A 261 0.55 -31.42 -19.19
N SER A 262 1.77 -31.96 -19.13
CA SER A 262 2.46 -32.56 -20.27
C SER A 262 2.60 -34.05 -20.01
N HIS A 263 1.85 -34.86 -20.75
CA HIS A 263 1.83 -36.33 -20.58
C HIS A 263 1.53 -36.78 -19.14
N GLY A 264 0.60 -36.08 -18.46
CA GLY A 264 0.23 -36.36 -17.07
C GLY A 264 1.24 -35.90 -16.02
N LYS A 265 2.27 -35.14 -16.41
CA LYS A 265 3.28 -34.55 -15.52
C LYS A 265 3.23 -33.04 -15.54
N ILE A 266 3.69 -32.41 -14.47
CA ILE A 266 3.79 -30.95 -14.36
C ILE A 266 4.93 -30.48 -15.27
N ALA A 267 4.60 -29.69 -16.28
CA ALA A 267 5.55 -28.84 -17.00
C ALA A 267 5.32 -27.39 -16.59
N ALA A 268 6.38 -26.58 -16.57
CA ALA A 268 6.27 -25.18 -16.19
C ALA A 268 7.33 -24.33 -16.89
N THR A 269 7.00 -23.04 -17.01
CA THR A 269 7.84 -22.03 -17.63
C THR A 269 7.72 -20.69 -16.91
N PHE A 270 8.86 -20.03 -16.71
CA PHE A 270 9.01 -18.74 -16.06
C PHE A 270 9.90 -17.80 -16.88
N ALA A 271 9.59 -16.51 -16.85
CA ALA A 271 10.45 -15.45 -17.34
C ALA A 271 11.03 -14.70 -16.13
N SER A 272 12.36 -14.56 -16.06
CA SER A 272 12.98 -13.71 -15.04
C SER A 272 14.11 -12.90 -15.66
N LYS A 273 14.07 -11.58 -15.46
CA LYS A 273 14.95 -10.62 -16.15
C LYS A 273 14.83 -10.84 -17.67
N THR A 274 15.95 -11.13 -18.33
CA THR A 274 16.01 -11.40 -19.78
C THR A 274 16.10 -12.89 -20.11
N LYS A 275 15.89 -13.77 -19.12
CA LYS A 275 16.08 -15.22 -19.26
C LYS A 275 14.76 -15.99 -19.16
N VAL A 276 14.71 -17.07 -19.94
CA VAL A 276 13.63 -18.06 -19.94
C VAL A 276 14.08 -19.27 -19.13
N PHE A 277 13.18 -19.76 -18.30
CA PHE A 277 13.36 -20.99 -17.52
C PHE A 277 12.20 -21.92 -17.85
N SER A 278 12.49 -23.01 -18.56
CA SER A 278 11.49 -23.97 -19.04
C SER A 278 11.98 -25.40 -18.83
N GLY A 279 11.05 -26.34 -18.70
CA GLY A 279 11.38 -27.76 -18.53
C GLY A 279 11.63 -28.10 -17.06
N ASN A 280 12.85 -28.52 -16.71
CA ASN A 280 13.20 -28.86 -15.33
C ASN A 280 13.53 -27.58 -14.52
N VAL A 281 12.48 -26.90 -14.08
CA VAL A 281 12.55 -25.70 -13.24
C VAL A 281 12.63 -26.02 -11.75
N GLY A 282 12.81 -27.30 -11.38
CA GLY A 282 12.87 -27.76 -10.00
C GLY A 282 11.55 -27.59 -9.26
N SER A 283 11.63 -27.09 -8.04
CA SER A 283 10.50 -26.87 -7.14
C SER A 283 9.75 -25.60 -7.51
N LEU A 284 8.43 -25.67 -7.46
CA LEU A 284 7.52 -24.56 -7.74
C LEU A 284 6.28 -24.67 -6.86
N GLN A 285 5.50 -23.61 -6.81
CA GLN A 285 4.23 -23.59 -6.10
C GLN A 285 3.09 -23.41 -7.09
N LEU A 286 2.02 -24.20 -6.93
CA LEU A 286 0.78 -24.03 -7.70
C LEU A 286 -0.29 -23.40 -6.82
N LEU A 287 -0.99 -22.40 -7.35
CA LEU A 287 -2.09 -21.74 -6.64
C LEU A 287 -3.32 -22.65 -6.65
N VAL A 288 -3.88 -22.87 -5.46
CA VAL A 288 -5.05 -23.73 -5.25
C VAL A 288 -6.25 -22.89 -4.85
N GLN A 289 -7.39 -23.13 -5.49
CA GLN A 289 -8.66 -22.60 -5.08
C GLN A 289 -9.11 -23.26 -3.77
N ILE A 290 -9.11 -22.48 -2.69
CA ILE A 290 -9.73 -22.86 -1.44
C ILE A 290 -11.24 -23.05 -1.70
N PRO A 291 -11.88 -24.12 -1.20
CA PRO A 291 -13.30 -24.29 -1.44
C PRO A 291 -14.11 -23.15 -0.79
N PRO A 292 -15.17 -22.64 -1.44
CA PRO A 292 -15.91 -21.45 -0.99
C PRO A 292 -16.40 -21.52 0.46
N SER A 293 -16.70 -22.72 0.97
CA SER A 293 -17.13 -22.91 2.37
C SER A 293 -16.02 -22.72 3.42
N ALA A 294 -14.79 -22.44 3.02
CA ALA A 294 -13.67 -22.16 3.93
C ALA A 294 -12.83 -20.94 3.51
N ALA A 295 -12.99 -20.43 2.29
CA ALA A 295 -12.34 -19.21 1.86
C ALA A 295 -13.15 -18.02 2.35
N GLY A 296 -12.49 -16.98 2.85
CA GLY A 296 -13.14 -15.70 3.09
C GLY A 296 -13.22 -14.84 1.83
N PHE A 297 -12.63 -15.33 0.74
CA PHE A 297 -12.56 -14.63 -0.53
C PHE A 297 -12.84 -15.51 -1.75
N ASP A 298 -13.25 -14.87 -2.84
CA ASP A 298 -13.46 -15.48 -4.16
C ASP A 298 -12.39 -15.07 -5.15
N TYR A 299 -12.16 -15.89 -6.19
CA TYR A 299 -11.16 -15.63 -7.21
C TYR A 299 -11.78 -15.21 -8.56
N SER A 300 -11.28 -14.14 -9.18
CA SER A 300 -11.69 -13.70 -10.55
C SER A 300 -10.48 -13.28 -11.40
N TRP A 301 -10.65 -13.24 -12.72
CA TRP A 301 -9.70 -12.62 -13.64
C TRP A 301 -10.28 -11.29 -14.13
N GLU A 302 -9.68 -10.16 -13.75
CA GLU A 302 -10.13 -8.83 -14.21
C GLU A 302 -9.07 -8.17 -15.09
N PRO A 303 -9.46 -7.21 -15.96
CA PRO A 303 -8.51 -6.43 -16.74
C PRO A 303 -7.42 -5.75 -15.90
N TYR A 304 -6.22 -5.68 -16.47
CA TYR A 304 -5.04 -5.03 -15.88
C TYR A 304 -5.35 -3.60 -15.46
N ARG A 305 -6.15 -2.88 -16.26
CA ARG A 305 -6.53 -1.50 -15.96
C ARG A 305 -7.30 -1.38 -14.64
N ARG A 306 -8.18 -2.34 -14.32
CA ARG A 306 -8.85 -2.42 -13.01
C ARG A 306 -7.88 -2.84 -11.90
N ALA A 307 -6.93 -3.72 -12.23
CA ALA A 307 -5.92 -4.22 -11.31
C ALA A 307 -4.90 -3.16 -10.89
N ALA A 308 -4.55 -2.27 -11.81
CA ALA A 308 -3.53 -1.24 -11.65
C ALA A 308 -4.08 0.07 -11.07
N MET A 309 -5.40 0.23 -10.90
CA MET A 309 -5.94 1.36 -10.11
C MET A 309 -5.32 1.33 -8.71
N ILE A 310 -5.20 2.46 -8.00
CA ILE A 310 -4.74 2.47 -6.60
C ILE A 310 -5.85 3.15 -5.80
N GLY A 311 -6.36 2.51 -4.75
CA GLY A 311 -7.55 2.95 -4.00
C GLY A 311 -8.52 1.80 -3.68
N GLU A 312 -9.74 2.10 -3.22
CA GLU A 312 -10.79 1.10 -2.96
C GLU A 312 -11.05 0.25 -4.21
N LYS A 313 -10.85 -1.06 -4.07
CA LYS A 313 -11.24 -2.04 -5.06
C LYS A 313 -12.03 -3.13 -4.40
N GLU A 314 -13.13 -3.49 -5.04
CA GLU A 314 -13.83 -4.74 -4.75
C GLU A 314 -12.88 -5.94 -4.91
N TRP A 315 -12.00 -5.88 -5.92
CA TRP A 315 -11.07 -6.94 -6.27
C TRP A 315 -9.62 -6.54 -5.98
N HIS A 316 -8.91 -7.37 -5.20
CA HIS A 316 -7.49 -7.19 -4.92
C HIS A 316 -6.63 -8.17 -5.72
N PRO A 317 -5.60 -7.72 -6.48
CA PRO A 317 -4.72 -8.63 -7.21
C PRO A 317 -4.13 -9.68 -6.29
N VAL A 318 -4.10 -10.94 -6.71
CA VAL A 318 -3.26 -11.95 -6.04
C VAL A 318 -1.81 -11.55 -6.27
N HIS A 319 -1.08 -11.26 -5.20
CA HIS A 319 0.29 -10.78 -5.32
C HIS A 319 1.23 -11.41 -4.29
N ILE A 320 2.49 -11.58 -4.68
CA ILE A 320 3.61 -11.78 -3.76
C ILE A 320 4.56 -10.60 -3.96
N ALA A 321 4.77 -9.81 -2.91
CA ALA A 321 5.35 -8.47 -3.02
C ALA A 321 4.59 -7.63 -4.07
N PHE A 322 5.19 -7.31 -5.22
CA PHE A 322 4.54 -6.52 -6.28
C PHE A 322 4.19 -7.34 -7.53
N VAL A 323 4.38 -8.66 -7.49
CA VAL A 323 4.23 -9.53 -8.66
C VAL A 323 2.90 -10.29 -8.57
N ALA A 324 2.09 -10.18 -9.63
CA ALA A 324 0.78 -10.81 -9.76
C ALA A 324 0.72 -11.69 -11.03
N PRO A 325 -0.07 -12.78 -11.05
CA PRO A 325 -0.28 -13.57 -12.25
C PRO A 325 -1.09 -12.78 -13.28
N CYS A 326 -0.64 -12.80 -14.54
CA CYS A 326 -1.22 -12.01 -15.61
C CYS A 326 -1.29 -12.82 -16.91
N VAL A 327 -2.42 -12.78 -17.62
CA VAL A 327 -2.53 -13.33 -18.98
C VAL A 327 -2.26 -12.20 -19.98
N LEU A 328 -1.26 -12.40 -20.83
CA LEU A 328 -0.85 -11.45 -21.86
C LEU A 328 -1.34 -11.90 -23.23
N ILE A 329 -1.73 -10.93 -24.06
CA ILE A 329 -1.84 -11.11 -25.51
C ILE A 329 -0.47 -10.87 -26.13
N VAL A 330 0.03 -11.83 -26.92
CA VAL A 330 1.45 -11.87 -27.32
C VAL A 330 1.71 -11.56 -28.80
N ASP A 331 0.66 -11.44 -29.61
CA ASP A 331 0.73 -11.07 -31.02
C ASP A 331 -0.62 -10.51 -31.53
N ASP A 332 -0.62 -10.03 -32.77
CA ASP A 332 -1.78 -9.45 -33.44
C ASP A 332 -2.87 -10.48 -33.80
N GLU A 333 -2.55 -11.77 -33.71
CA GLU A 333 -3.50 -12.88 -33.93
C GLU A 333 -4.33 -13.17 -32.66
N GLY A 334 -4.02 -12.51 -31.54
CA GLY A 334 -4.74 -12.64 -30.28
C GLY A 334 -4.33 -13.87 -29.49
N HIS A 335 -3.09 -14.36 -29.66
CA HIS A 335 -2.61 -15.47 -28.85
C HIS A 335 -2.36 -15.04 -27.40
N GLU A 336 -2.70 -15.93 -26.47
CA GLU A 336 -2.72 -15.71 -25.04
C GLU A 336 -1.65 -16.56 -24.34
N CYS A 337 -0.94 -15.96 -23.38
CA CYS A 337 0.02 -16.66 -22.53
C CYS A 337 -0.04 -16.16 -21.10
N LEU A 338 -0.18 -17.07 -20.13
CA LEU A 338 -0.03 -16.76 -18.72
C LEU A 338 1.44 -16.48 -18.38
N GLY A 339 1.65 -15.43 -17.59
CA GLY A 339 2.92 -14.98 -17.06
C GLY A 339 2.71 -14.13 -15.81
N GLU A 340 3.41 -13.01 -15.73
CA GLU A 340 3.39 -12.12 -14.57
C GLU A 340 3.16 -10.67 -14.95
N ALA A 341 2.68 -9.88 -13.98
CA ALA A 341 2.71 -8.44 -13.99
C ALA A 341 3.37 -7.94 -12.70
N ASN A 342 4.31 -7.02 -12.83
CA ASN A 342 4.85 -6.26 -11.72
C ASN A 342 4.09 -4.93 -11.63
N LEU A 343 3.30 -4.79 -10.57
CA LEU A 343 2.41 -3.65 -10.36
C LEU A 343 3.15 -2.39 -9.91
N LYS A 344 4.41 -2.52 -9.43
CA LYS A 344 5.22 -1.39 -8.97
C LYS A 344 6.12 -0.82 -10.07
N GLU A 345 6.72 -1.71 -10.85
CA GLU A 345 7.61 -1.33 -11.96
C GLU A 345 6.86 -1.23 -13.30
N GLU A 346 5.55 -1.42 -13.29
CA GLU A 346 4.66 -1.31 -14.45
C GLU A 346 5.17 -2.08 -15.67
N TYR A 347 5.38 -3.37 -15.51
CA TYR A 347 5.62 -4.28 -16.63
C TYR A 347 4.81 -5.56 -16.50
N ALA A 348 4.53 -6.20 -17.62
CA ALA A 348 4.04 -7.57 -17.68
C ALA A 348 4.93 -8.39 -18.60
N GLN A 349 5.18 -9.65 -18.25
CA GLN A 349 6.03 -10.52 -19.06
C GLN A 349 5.59 -11.98 -19.05
N THR A 350 5.90 -12.68 -20.13
CA THR A 350 5.72 -14.12 -20.26
C THR A 350 6.78 -14.69 -21.21
N VAL A 351 6.73 -16.00 -21.45
CA VAL A 351 7.61 -16.70 -22.38
C VAL A 351 6.85 -17.08 -23.64
N VAL A 352 7.37 -16.66 -24.79
CA VAL A 352 6.84 -16.94 -26.13
C VAL A 352 8.03 -17.35 -27.01
N ASP A 353 7.92 -18.47 -27.74
CA ASP A 353 8.96 -18.96 -28.65
C ASP A 353 10.37 -19.03 -27.99
N ASN A 354 10.40 -19.47 -26.73
CA ASN A 354 11.59 -19.55 -25.88
C ASN A 354 12.33 -18.20 -25.67
N LYS A 355 11.61 -17.08 -25.77
CA LYS A 355 12.09 -15.73 -25.46
C LYS A 355 11.17 -15.06 -24.44
N VAL A 356 11.73 -14.09 -23.70
CA VAL A 356 10.94 -13.24 -22.82
C VAL A 356 10.18 -12.23 -23.69
N PHE A 357 8.86 -12.30 -23.64
CA PHE A 357 7.96 -11.28 -24.16
C PHE A 357 7.59 -10.35 -23.01
N ARG A 358 7.74 -9.04 -23.20
CA ARG A 358 7.56 -8.04 -22.14
C ARG A 358 6.85 -6.80 -22.67
N LEU A 359 5.88 -6.32 -21.91
CA LEU A 359 5.15 -5.07 -22.10
C LEU A 359 5.42 -4.16 -20.91
N GLU A 360 5.50 -2.85 -21.13
CA GLU A 360 5.78 -1.85 -20.09
C GLU A 360 4.80 -0.66 -20.19
N GLY A 361 4.47 -0.07 -19.03
CA GLY A 361 3.60 1.09 -18.93
C GLY A 361 2.24 0.92 -19.61
N GLY A 362 1.82 1.93 -20.37
CA GLY A 362 0.53 1.96 -21.07
C GLY A 362 0.30 0.76 -22.00
N ALA A 363 1.36 0.16 -22.56
CA ALA A 363 1.27 -0.97 -23.48
C ALA A 363 0.66 -2.23 -22.84
N ILE A 364 0.72 -2.36 -21.52
CA ILE A 364 0.09 -3.48 -20.79
C ILE A 364 -1.45 -3.40 -20.88
N SER A 365 -1.98 -2.17 -20.91
CA SER A 365 -3.42 -1.86 -20.92
C SER A 365 -3.99 -1.55 -22.32
N GLU A 366 -3.12 -1.35 -23.32
CA GLU A 366 -3.48 -0.88 -24.66
C GLU A 366 -3.23 -1.91 -25.78
N PHE A 367 -2.67 -3.09 -25.46
CA PHE A 367 -2.52 -4.16 -26.45
C PHE A 367 -3.92 -4.52 -27.03
N LYS A 368 -4.10 -4.34 -28.34
CA LYS A 368 -5.39 -3.98 -28.96
C LYS A 368 -6.52 -5.03 -28.78
N LYS A 369 -7.73 -4.49 -28.49
CA LYS A 369 -9.08 -5.08 -28.48
C LYS A 369 -9.44 -6.15 -27.42
N VAL A 370 -8.48 -6.71 -26.69
CA VAL A 370 -8.73 -7.61 -25.54
C VAL A 370 -7.73 -7.28 -24.42
N GLU A 371 -8.22 -6.85 -23.26
CA GLU A 371 -7.36 -6.42 -22.14
C GLU A 371 -6.65 -7.61 -21.48
N SER A 372 -5.34 -7.47 -21.18
CA SER A 372 -4.60 -8.40 -20.32
C SER A 372 -5.30 -8.52 -18.97
N THR A 373 -5.44 -9.72 -18.40
CA THR A 373 -6.17 -9.92 -17.14
C THR A 373 -5.28 -10.39 -16.00
N ILE A 374 -5.47 -9.82 -14.80
CA ILE A 374 -4.83 -10.22 -13.55
C ILE A 374 -5.81 -11.05 -12.71
N HIS A 375 -5.28 -11.97 -11.90
CA HIS A 375 -6.10 -12.73 -10.96
C HIS A 375 -6.35 -11.95 -9.66
N PHE A 376 -7.56 -11.99 -9.11
CA PHE A 376 -7.99 -11.21 -7.95
C PHE A 376 -8.68 -12.04 -6.89
N ALA A 377 -8.64 -11.58 -5.64
CA ALA A 377 -9.44 -12.04 -4.51
C ALA A 377 -10.52 -11.00 -4.11
N PHE A 378 -11.78 -11.40 -3.90
CA PHE A 378 -12.91 -10.58 -3.39
C PHE A 378 -13.34 -11.05 -2.00
N ASP A 379 -13.47 -10.17 -1.00
CA ASP A 379 -13.96 -10.54 0.34
C ASP A 379 -15.49 -10.74 0.37
N SER A 380 -15.92 -11.97 0.69
CA SER A 380 -17.32 -12.41 0.60
C SER A 380 -18.23 -11.97 1.75
N HIS A 381 -17.72 -11.26 2.78
CA HIS A 381 -18.50 -10.91 3.98
C HIS A 381 -19.20 -9.54 3.96
N SER A 382 -19.44 -8.97 2.79
CA SER A 382 -20.17 -7.69 2.66
C SER A 382 -21.70 -7.80 2.61
N LEU A 383 -22.31 -8.98 2.75
CA LEU A 383 -23.77 -9.16 2.76
C LEU A 383 -24.24 -10.08 3.91
N ASP A 384 -24.96 -9.47 4.86
CA ASP A 384 -25.76 -10.03 5.96
C ASP A 384 -25.05 -10.92 7.01
N VAL A 385 -24.81 -10.38 8.22
CA VAL A 385 -25.63 -10.57 9.45
C VAL A 385 -25.14 -9.58 10.52
N GLY A 386 -26.06 -8.88 11.17
CA GLY A 386 -25.78 -7.84 12.18
C GLY A 386 -24.97 -8.29 13.40
N LEU A 387 -23.73 -7.84 13.47
CA LEU A 387 -22.98 -7.48 14.67
C LEU A 387 -22.20 -6.21 14.32
N MET A 388 -22.40 -5.11 15.05
CA MET A 388 -21.75 -3.83 14.78
C MET A 388 -20.24 -3.92 15.01
N THR A 389 -19.49 -4.35 13.99
CA THR A 389 -18.06 -4.07 13.84
C THR A 389 -17.91 -2.75 13.09
N THR A 390 -17.19 -1.79 13.67
CA THR A 390 -16.85 -0.51 13.03
C THR A 390 -16.12 -0.78 11.70
N LYS A 391 -16.71 -0.40 10.56
CA LYS A 391 -16.07 -0.47 9.24
C LYS A 391 -14.78 0.36 9.28
N GLU A 392 -13.62 -0.28 9.15
CA GLU A 392 -12.34 0.41 9.02
C GLU A 392 -12.15 0.85 7.56
N PHE A 393 -11.93 2.14 7.33
CA PHE A 393 -11.73 2.68 5.99
C PHE A 393 -10.25 2.55 5.59
N GLU A 394 -9.88 2.93 4.36
CA GLU A 394 -8.49 2.98 3.88
C GLU A 394 -8.18 4.34 3.24
N ASP A 395 -6.89 4.73 3.30
CA ASP A 395 -6.38 5.98 2.74
C ASP A 395 -5.76 5.75 1.35
N THR A 396 -5.96 6.68 0.41
CA THR A 396 -5.37 6.58 -0.93
C THR A 396 -4.05 7.34 -1.03
N TRP A 397 -2.95 6.61 -1.23
CA TRP A 397 -1.60 7.15 -1.36
C TRP A 397 -1.09 7.05 -2.80
N ALA A 398 -0.96 8.19 -3.47
CA ALA A 398 -0.50 8.26 -4.86
C ALA A 398 1.02 8.43 -4.92
N TYR A 399 1.72 7.51 -5.60
CA TYR A 399 3.15 7.69 -5.91
C TYR A 399 3.34 8.90 -6.82
N ASN A 400 4.34 9.71 -6.50
CA ASN A 400 4.70 10.89 -7.29
C ASN A 400 6.21 11.05 -7.39
N THR A 401 6.66 11.40 -8.59
CA THR A 401 8.04 11.80 -8.86
C THR A 401 8.29 13.18 -8.24
N ILE A 402 9.37 13.33 -7.49
CA ILE A 402 9.82 14.65 -7.00
C ILE A 402 10.23 15.49 -8.21
N GLY A 403 9.78 16.75 -8.26
CA GLY A 403 9.98 17.63 -9.41
C GLY A 403 8.96 17.45 -10.54
N SER A 404 7.84 16.77 -10.30
CA SER A 404 6.68 16.68 -11.20
C SER A 404 5.42 17.23 -10.54
N PRO A 405 4.35 17.59 -11.29
CA PRO A 405 3.09 18.07 -10.71
C PRO A 405 2.49 17.10 -9.68
N PHE A 406 1.65 17.62 -8.78
CA PHE A 406 0.94 16.85 -7.77
C PHE A 406 -0.07 15.88 -8.43
N PRO A 407 -0.40 14.76 -7.76
CA PRO A 407 -1.55 13.95 -8.12
C PRO A 407 -2.85 14.74 -7.86
N ASP A 408 -3.96 14.23 -8.36
CA ASP A 408 -5.27 14.88 -8.18
C ASP A 408 -5.67 14.88 -6.69
N ASN A 409 -6.33 15.97 -6.26
CA ASN A 409 -6.90 16.14 -4.92
C ASN A 409 -5.94 15.82 -3.76
N PRO A 410 -4.74 16.44 -3.71
CA PRO A 410 -3.80 16.21 -2.63
C PRO A 410 -4.36 16.75 -1.30
N VAL A 411 -4.24 15.98 -0.22
CA VAL A 411 -4.76 16.37 1.10
C VAL A 411 -3.85 17.40 1.75
N ARG A 412 -4.42 18.57 2.02
CA ARG A 412 -3.75 19.72 2.64
C ARG A 412 -3.57 19.57 4.14
N VAL A 413 -2.52 20.20 4.65
CA VAL A 413 -2.32 20.42 6.08
C VAL A 413 -3.19 21.59 6.54
N LYS A 414 -3.91 21.41 7.66
CA LYS A 414 -4.83 22.43 8.19
C LYS A 414 -4.11 23.76 8.42
N GLY A 415 -4.71 24.84 7.90
CA GLY A 415 -4.20 26.21 8.05
C GLY A 415 -2.94 26.52 7.24
N GLN A 416 -2.52 25.64 6.32
CA GLN A 416 -1.35 25.84 5.47
C GLN A 416 -1.76 26.06 4.01
N GLN A 417 -1.25 27.13 3.39
CA GLN A 417 -1.57 27.47 1.99
C GLN A 417 -0.92 26.52 0.97
N ASN A 418 0.27 26.00 1.28
CA ASN A 418 1.09 25.24 0.34
C ASN A 418 1.83 24.10 1.05
N MET A 419 1.09 23.28 1.81
CA MET A 419 1.66 22.11 2.49
C MET A 419 0.68 20.95 2.43
N TYR A 420 1.17 19.79 2.01
CA TYR A 420 0.38 18.58 1.78
C TYR A 420 0.99 17.40 2.54
N VAL A 421 0.16 16.41 2.85
CA VAL A 421 0.57 15.21 3.57
C VAL A 421 1.33 14.27 2.64
N ALA A 422 2.56 13.90 3.02
CA ALA A 422 3.43 13.05 2.23
C ALA A 422 3.98 11.88 3.05
N LEU A 423 4.35 10.81 2.35
CA LEU A 423 4.88 9.57 2.92
C LEU A 423 6.11 9.12 2.13
N TRP A 424 7.14 8.71 2.86
CA TRP A 424 8.38 8.15 2.31
C TRP A 424 8.74 6.85 3.01
N TYR A 425 9.35 5.93 2.28
CA TYR A 425 9.83 4.66 2.84
C TYR A 425 11.35 4.61 2.81
N LYS A 426 11.96 4.38 3.98
CA LYS A 426 13.39 4.10 4.10
C LYS A 426 13.59 2.72 4.71
N PHE A 427 14.24 1.82 3.96
CA PHE A 427 14.47 0.43 4.37
C PHE A 427 13.19 -0.29 4.82
N GLY A 428 12.08 -0.06 4.12
CA GLY A 428 10.77 -0.66 4.43
C GLY A 428 10.02 0.01 5.59
N LYS A 429 10.57 1.05 6.23
CA LYS A 429 9.90 1.79 7.31
C LYS A 429 9.21 3.05 6.78
N PRO A 430 7.91 3.25 7.07
CA PRO A 430 7.17 4.44 6.68
C PRO A 430 7.52 5.64 7.55
N ILE A 431 7.77 6.78 6.92
CA ILE A 431 8.07 8.07 7.56
C ILE A 431 7.19 9.12 6.89
N TYR A 432 6.24 9.69 7.65
CA TYR A 432 5.48 10.83 7.15
C TYR A 432 6.35 12.10 7.13
N GLY A 433 6.00 12.99 6.23
CA GLY A 433 6.62 14.30 6.08
C GLY A 433 5.68 15.20 5.31
N ARG A 434 6.26 16.22 4.68
CA ARG A 434 5.49 17.23 3.95
C ARG A 434 5.93 17.35 2.51
N ALA A 435 4.98 17.69 1.65
CA ALA A 435 5.23 18.18 0.30
C ALA A 435 4.71 19.61 0.14
N TRP A 436 5.29 20.36 -0.79
CA TRP A 436 4.82 21.68 -1.20
C TRP A 436 5.02 21.90 -2.70
N ASN A 437 4.30 22.86 -3.25
CA ASN A 437 4.44 23.30 -4.64
C ASN A 437 5.60 24.29 -4.76
N ASP A 438 6.55 23.99 -5.63
CA ASP A 438 7.46 24.98 -6.20
C ASP A 438 7.57 24.77 -7.71
N ASN A 439 7.45 25.85 -8.48
CA ASN A 439 7.41 25.82 -9.94
C ASN A 439 6.35 24.85 -10.51
N GLY A 440 5.23 24.65 -9.82
CA GLY A 440 4.18 23.73 -10.25
C GLY A 440 4.39 22.27 -9.87
N ASN A 441 5.53 21.97 -9.24
CA ASN A 441 6.01 20.62 -8.99
C ASN A 441 6.08 20.29 -7.50
N VAL A 442 6.08 19.00 -7.20
CA VAL A 442 6.26 18.46 -5.86
C VAL A 442 7.71 18.63 -5.43
N GLU A 443 7.90 19.44 -4.41
CA GLU A 443 9.06 19.43 -3.52
C GLU A 443 8.66 18.83 -2.16
N CYS A 444 9.61 18.35 -1.37
CA CYS A 444 9.29 17.65 -0.14
C CYS A 444 10.38 17.69 0.93
N SER A 445 10.01 17.30 2.16
CA SER A 445 10.91 17.24 3.31
C SER A 445 10.51 16.14 4.30
N PHE A 446 11.50 15.34 4.69
CA PHE A 446 11.35 14.26 5.66
C PHE A 446 12.47 14.31 6.73
N PRO A 447 12.14 14.14 8.02
CA PRO A 447 13.15 13.96 9.06
C PRO A 447 13.74 12.53 8.99
N TYR A 448 15.07 12.42 8.95
CA TYR A 448 15.75 11.13 9.02
C TYR A 448 17.08 11.24 9.74
N ASN A 449 17.29 10.42 10.77
CA ASN A 449 18.56 10.31 11.50
C ASN A 449 19.24 11.67 11.80
N LYS A 450 18.51 12.57 12.47
CA LYS A 450 18.96 13.92 12.89
C LYS A 450 19.05 14.98 11.78
N VAL A 451 18.86 14.61 10.52
CA VAL A 451 18.89 15.54 9.37
C VAL A 451 17.52 15.69 8.72
N GLU A 452 17.37 16.76 7.96
CA GLU A 452 16.26 16.94 7.02
C GLU A 452 16.70 16.46 5.64
N LEU A 453 15.89 15.60 5.01
CA LEU A 453 16.10 15.14 3.64
C LEU A 453 15.04 15.76 2.72
N THR A 454 15.49 16.46 1.68
CA THR A 454 14.63 17.11 0.68
C THR A 454 14.97 16.72 -0.75
N GLY A 455 16.23 16.33 -1.01
CA GLY A 455 16.72 16.07 -2.36
C GLY A 455 16.17 14.77 -2.95
N ALA A 456 15.79 14.82 -4.23
CA ALA A 456 15.31 13.64 -4.97
C ALA A 456 16.28 12.46 -4.91
N ARG A 457 17.60 12.69 -4.95
CA ARG A 457 18.61 11.62 -4.82
C ARG A 457 18.60 10.96 -3.45
N ASP A 458 18.48 11.75 -2.38
CA ASP A 458 18.49 11.24 -1.00
C ASP A 458 17.24 10.42 -0.69
N LEU A 459 16.12 10.81 -1.30
CA LEU A 459 14.81 10.20 -1.11
C LEU A 459 14.51 9.07 -2.11
N GLY A 460 15.35 8.85 -3.13
CA GLY A 460 15.16 7.80 -4.13
C GLY A 460 14.20 8.17 -5.27
N GLY A 461 13.94 9.46 -5.49
CA GLY A 461 13.23 10.03 -6.63
C GLY A 461 11.69 10.00 -6.54
N GLN A 462 11.13 9.20 -5.64
CA GLN A 462 9.69 8.97 -5.51
C GLN A 462 9.24 9.08 -4.06
N ILE A 463 8.09 9.71 -3.84
CA ILE A 463 7.38 9.74 -2.56
C ILE A 463 5.90 9.45 -2.82
N GLN A 464 5.09 9.31 -1.77
CA GLN A 464 3.64 9.24 -1.91
C GLN A 464 2.98 10.49 -1.33
N ILE A 465 1.92 10.97 -1.98
CA ILE A 465 1.06 12.06 -1.50
C ILE A 465 -0.29 11.47 -1.12
N LEU A 466 -0.84 11.88 0.02
CA LEU A 466 -2.19 11.50 0.41
C LEU A 466 -3.19 12.21 -0.50
N THR A 467 -4.16 11.47 -1.05
CA THR A 467 -5.19 11.99 -1.95
C THR A 467 -6.58 11.66 -1.43
N ALA A 468 -7.54 12.53 -1.75
CA ALA A 468 -8.96 12.30 -1.51
C ALA A 468 -9.71 12.10 -2.83
N THR A 469 -10.85 11.42 -2.79
CA THR A 469 -11.73 11.33 -3.98
C THR A 469 -12.28 12.70 -4.34
N GLU A 470 -12.58 13.52 -3.33
CA GLU A 470 -13.04 14.89 -3.48
C GLU A 470 -12.33 15.82 -2.49
N GLN A 471 -12.09 17.07 -2.89
CA GLN A 471 -11.50 18.09 -2.02
C GLN A 471 -12.52 18.67 -1.04
N ASP A 472 -13.81 18.71 -1.40
CA ASP A 472 -14.87 19.14 -0.49
C ASP A 472 -15.17 18.05 0.55
N PRO A 473 -15.13 18.34 1.86
CA PRO A 473 -15.35 17.34 2.90
C PRO A 473 -16.73 16.67 2.84
N THR A 474 -17.77 17.39 2.40
CA THR A 474 -19.13 16.84 2.32
C THR A 474 -19.27 15.89 1.12
N GLU A 475 -18.70 16.25 -0.03
CA GLU A 475 -18.65 15.38 -1.21
C GLU A 475 -17.79 14.14 -0.96
N GLN A 476 -16.63 14.31 -0.31
CA GLN A 476 -15.77 13.20 0.12
C GLN A 476 -16.53 12.23 1.03
N PHE A 477 -17.17 12.74 2.10
CA PHE A 477 -17.95 11.91 3.01
C PHE A 477 -19.10 11.18 2.31
N LYS A 478 -19.81 11.84 1.38
CA LYS A 478 -20.87 11.21 0.61
C LYS A 478 -20.37 10.07 -0.28
N LYS A 479 -19.16 10.18 -0.83
CA LYS A 479 -18.58 9.16 -1.72
C LYS A 479 -17.94 8.01 -0.96
N THR A 480 -17.24 8.28 0.12
CA THR A 480 -16.36 7.28 0.78
C THR A 480 -16.80 6.90 2.18
N GLY A 481 -17.75 7.62 2.79
CA GLY A 481 -18.22 7.38 4.16
C GLY A 481 -17.33 7.98 5.26
N PHE A 482 -16.26 8.69 4.90
CA PHE A 482 -15.42 9.43 5.84
C PHE A 482 -14.89 10.74 5.22
N TRP A 483 -14.40 11.67 6.04
CA TRP A 483 -13.66 12.86 5.59
C TRP A 483 -12.46 13.12 6.47
N TYR A 484 -11.48 13.86 5.97
CA TYR A 484 -10.23 14.12 6.69
C TYR A 484 -10.37 15.28 7.68
N GLU A 485 -10.10 15.01 8.96
CA GLU A 485 -10.16 15.99 10.04
C GLU A 485 -8.87 15.98 10.88
N TRP A 486 -8.33 17.16 11.16
CA TRP A 486 -7.17 17.32 12.05
C TRP A 486 -7.62 17.54 13.50
N ARG A 487 -7.21 16.64 14.40
CA ARG A 487 -7.58 16.64 15.83
C ARG A 487 -6.36 16.33 16.71
N PRO A 488 -6.35 16.72 18.00
CA PRO A 488 -5.30 16.32 18.93
C PRO A 488 -5.08 14.81 18.97
N TYR A 489 -3.82 14.36 19.05
CA TYR A 489 -3.46 12.93 19.01
C TYR A 489 -4.21 12.10 20.08
N LYS A 490 -4.45 12.67 21.27
CA LYS A 490 -5.22 12.04 22.35
C LYS A 490 -6.65 11.67 21.97
N ASP A 491 -7.25 12.34 20.98
CA ASP A 491 -8.63 12.07 20.55
C ASP A 491 -8.76 10.70 19.84
N ARG A 492 -7.64 10.01 19.53
CA ARG A 492 -7.62 8.66 18.93
C ARG A 492 -8.34 7.57 19.73
N VAL A 493 -8.61 7.81 21.01
CA VAL A 493 -9.38 6.88 21.86
C VAL A 493 -10.88 6.88 21.51
N ASN A 494 -11.36 7.86 20.72
CA ASN A 494 -12.73 7.95 20.24
C ASN A 494 -12.88 7.26 18.87
N ASP A 495 -12.58 5.96 18.82
CA ASP A 495 -12.57 5.12 17.62
C ASP A 495 -13.95 4.96 16.94
N GLN A 496 -15.04 5.21 17.68
CA GLN A 496 -16.40 5.26 17.12
C GLN A 496 -16.65 6.45 16.19
N LEU A 497 -15.81 7.48 16.26
CA LEU A 497 -15.91 8.70 15.43
C LEU A 497 -14.69 8.88 14.53
N LEU A 498 -13.51 8.53 15.03
CA LEU A 498 -12.23 8.91 14.43
C LEU A 498 -11.36 7.69 14.21
N GLN A 499 -10.93 7.47 12.97
CA GLN A 499 -9.94 6.45 12.63
C GLN A 499 -8.62 7.13 12.28
N LEU A 500 -7.57 6.87 13.06
CA LEU A 500 -6.26 7.50 12.88
C LEU A 500 -5.70 7.17 11.49
N VAL A 501 -5.22 8.17 10.76
CA VAL A 501 -4.47 7.97 9.51
C VAL A 501 -3.08 7.49 9.88
N ARG A 502 -2.70 6.28 9.45
CA ARG A 502 -1.40 5.70 9.77
C ARG A 502 -0.92 4.76 8.69
N CYS A 503 0.40 4.69 8.55
CA CYS A 503 1.09 3.66 7.75
C CYS A 503 2.10 2.96 8.66
N GLY A 504 1.91 1.67 8.91
CA GLY A 504 2.66 0.97 9.96
C GLY A 504 2.56 1.71 11.30
N GLN A 505 3.70 2.01 11.91
CA GLN A 505 3.79 2.72 13.20
C GLN A 505 3.93 4.25 13.04
N SER A 506 3.72 4.78 11.84
CA SER A 506 3.92 6.18 11.51
C SER A 506 2.57 6.86 11.33
N THR A 507 2.39 8.05 11.90
CA THR A 507 1.19 8.90 11.72
C THR A 507 1.61 10.35 11.48
N PRO A 508 0.93 11.10 10.59
CA PRO A 508 1.28 12.50 10.32
C PRO A 508 0.93 13.39 11.52
N VAL A 509 1.78 14.37 11.82
CA VAL A 509 1.58 15.30 12.93
C VAL A 509 2.04 16.71 12.58
N ILE A 510 1.24 17.70 12.94
CA ILE A 510 1.62 19.12 12.85
C ILE A 510 2.43 19.48 14.10
N MET A 511 3.69 19.84 13.91
CA MET A 511 4.60 20.24 14.97
C MET A 511 4.94 21.73 14.84
N LYS A 512 4.81 22.45 15.95
CA LYS A 512 5.35 23.80 16.07
C LYS A 512 6.85 23.71 16.35
N THR A 513 7.67 24.17 15.42
CA THR A 513 9.13 24.18 15.52
C THR A 513 9.61 25.29 16.46
N LYS A 514 10.90 25.23 16.84
CA LYS A 514 11.51 26.27 17.70
C LYS A 514 11.53 27.65 17.06
N ASP A 515 11.53 27.75 15.73
CA ASP A 515 11.41 29.01 14.99
C ASP A 515 9.94 29.49 14.84
N GLY A 516 8.99 28.82 15.50
CA GLY A 516 7.59 29.23 15.61
C GLY A 516 6.69 28.79 14.44
N LYS A 517 7.23 28.07 13.46
CA LYS A 517 6.48 27.60 12.29
C LYS A 517 5.73 26.32 12.60
N ASP A 518 4.56 26.17 12.00
CA ASP A 518 3.85 24.89 12.00
C ASP A 518 4.29 24.10 10.77
N LEU A 519 4.96 22.96 10.99
CA LEU A 519 5.44 22.07 9.95
C LEU A 519 4.90 20.66 10.17
N LEU A 520 4.57 19.99 9.07
CA LEU A 520 4.14 18.60 9.10
C LEU A 520 5.35 17.65 9.17
N GLY A 521 5.32 16.78 10.16
CA GLY A 521 6.25 15.67 10.38
C GLY A 521 5.50 14.37 10.69
N TYR A 522 6.08 13.51 11.51
CA TYR A 522 5.47 12.23 11.90
C TYR A 522 5.64 11.92 13.39
N ILE A 523 4.73 11.12 13.94
CA ILE A 523 4.93 10.40 15.21
C ILE A 523 5.29 8.96 14.88
N ASP A 524 6.39 8.47 15.44
CA ASP A 524 6.64 7.04 15.59
C ASP A 524 5.87 6.54 16.81
N MET A 525 4.77 5.85 16.56
CA MET A 525 3.87 5.31 17.58
C MET A 525 4.52 4.22 18.43
N SER A 526 5.61 3.59 17.98
CA SER A 526 6.34 2.60 18.77
C SER A 526 7.24 3.23 19.82
N THR A 527 7.74 4.44 19.56
CA THR A 527 8.65 5.15 20.48
C THR A 527 8.00 6.35 21.16
N GLU A 528 6.80 6.74 20.71
CA GLU A 528 6.10 7.94 21.16
C GLU A 528 6.95 9.21 20.98
N VAL A 529 7.62 9.30 19.82
CA VAL A 529 8.44 10.45 19.42
C VAL A 529 7.88 11.07 18.14
N ALA A 530 7.56 12.36 18.22
CA ALA A 530 7.25 13.21 17.09
C ALA A 530 8.54 13.81 16.52
N ALA A 531 8.72 13.79 15.19
CA ALA A 531 9.87 14.39 14.52
C ALA A 531 9.47 15.15 13.27
N VAL A 532 10.17 16.26 12.99
CA VAL A 532 9.97 17.11 11.80
C VAL A 532 11.29 17.63 11.26
N GLY A 533 11.45 17.69 9.93
CA GLY A 533 12.63 18.24 9.27
C GLY A 533 12.49 19.75 9.07
N VAL A 534 13.51 20.53 9.42
CA VAL A 534 13.56 21.98 9.21
C VAL A 534 15.00 22.48 9.12
N SER A 535 15.30 23.29 8.11
CA SER A 535 16.61 23.94 7.92
C SER A 535 17.81 22.97 8.00
N GLY A 536 17.69 21.81 7.34
CA GLY A 536 18.73 20.78 7.30
C GLY A 536 18.82 19.88 8.54
N LYS A 537 17.98 20.09 9.55
CA LYS A 537 18.00 19.36 10.83
C LYS A 537 16.65 18.72 11.11
N SER A 538 16.64 17.70 11.98
CA SER A 538 15.37 17.24 12.57
C SER A 538 15.16 17.85 13.96
N GLU A 539 13.97 18.35 14.24
CA GLU A 539 13.48 18.61 15.59
C GLU A 539 12.62 17.44 16.08
N GLN A 540 12.66 17.17 17.39
CA GLN A 540 11.94 16.04 18.00
C GLN A 540 11.28 16.45 19.31
N VAL A 541 10.11 15.87 19.60
CA VAL A 541 9.36 16.02 20.84
C VAL A 541 8.87 14.64 21.26
N ALA A 542 8.97 14.30 22.54
CA ALA A 542 8.56 13.00 23.08
C ALA A 542 7.72 13.15 24.35
N GLY A 543 7.00 12.08 24.71
CA GLY A 543 6.21 12.01 25.95
C GLY A 543 4.91 12.79 25.89
N GLY A 544 4.39 13.21 27.06
CA GLY A 544 3.07 13.85 27.20
C GLY A 544 2.71 14.94 26.18
N PRO A 545 3.62 15.86 25.78
CA PRO A 545 3.30 16.93 24.83
C PRO A 545 2.82 16.46 23.45
N ILE A 546 3.18 15.26 22.99
CA ILE A 546 2.74 14.77 21.67
C ILE A 546 1.24 14.51 21.63
N GLN A 547 0.60 14.31 22.79
CA GLN A 547 -0.83 13.99 22.91
C GLN A 547 -1.73 15.16 22.50
N ASP A 548 -1.24 16.39 22.59
CA ASP A 548 -1.98 17.60 22.22
C ASP A 548 -1.67 18.09 20.79
N MET A 549 -0.73 17.46 20.10
CA MET A 549 -0.40 17.81 18.72
C MET A 549 -1.50 17.36 17.76
N LEU A 550 -1.76 18.15 16.72
CA LEU A 550 -2.75 17.80 15.71
C LEU A 550 -2.23 16.68 14.81
N VAL A 551 -2.99 15.60 14.70
CA VAL A 551 -2.79 14.50 13.76
C VAL A 551 -4.02 14.36 12.86
N LEU A 552 -3.89 13.58 11.80
CA LEU A 552 -4.96 13.39 10.83
C LEU A 552 -5.82 12.17 11.17
N PHE A 553 -7.13 12.36 11.11
CA PHE A 553 -8.13 11.31 11.27
C PHE A 553 -9.05 11.26 10.07
N ARG A 554 -9.60 10.06 9.85
CA ARG A 554 -10.81 9.84 9.06
C ARG A 554 -11.99 9.98 10.01
N ASN A 555 -12.80 11.02 9.85
CA ASN A 555 -14.03 11.21 10.62
C ASN A 555 -15.17 10.49 9.89
N VAL A 556 -15.80 9.54 10.58
CA VAL A 556 -16.81 8.64 10.00
C VAL A 556 -18.25 9.15 10.17
N LYS A 557 -18.42 10.42 10.54
CA LYS A 557 -19.72 11.11 10.56
C LYS A 557 -19.70 12.30 9.60
N ALA A 558 -20.90 12.68 9.16
CA ALA A 558 -21.07 13.80 8.24
C ALA A 558 -20.40 15.06 8.80
N PRO A 559 -19.74 15.87 7.95
CA PRO A 559 -19.21 17.17 8.36
C PRO A 559 -20.29 18.04 9.04
N PRO A 560 -19.93 18.84 10.04
CA PRO A 560 -20.87 19.75 10.69
C PRO A 560 -21.55 20.68 9.69
N LYS A 561 -22.86 20.89 9.86
CA LYS A 561 -23.67 21.82 9.06
C LYS A 561 -24.05 23.05 9.88
N GLY A 562 -24.38 24.15 9.20
CA GLY A 562 -24.84 25.38 9.85
C GLY A 562 -23.73 26.23 10.48
N ILE A 563 -22.47 25.95 10.14
CA ILE A 563 -21.31 26.76 10.52
C ILE A 563 -21.01 27.74 9.39
N LYS A 564 -20.63 28.97 9.74
CA LYS A 564 -20.12 29.94 8.78
C LYS A 564 -18.65 29.69 8.46
N ILE A 565 -18.30 29.68 7.17
CA ILE A 565 -16.93 29.50 6.70
C ILE A 565 -16.17 30.82 6.79
N TYR A 566 -15.04 30.81 7.50
CA TYR A 566 -14.14 31.96 7.65
C TYR A 566 -12.81 31.79 6.93
N ASP A 567 -12.47 30.60 6.44
CA ASP A 567 -11.27 30.37 5.64
C ASP A 567 -11.55 30.57 4.15
N ASP A 568 -10.56 31.05 3.41
CA ASP A 568 -10.62 31.09 1.94
C ASP A 568 -10.57 29.64 1.40
N THR A 569 -11.46 29.29 0.47
CA THR A 569 -11.46 27.95 -0.14
C THR A 569 -10.59 27.93 -1.39
N TRP A 570 -9.47 27.22 -1.31
CA TRP A 570 -8.52 27.04 -2.41
C TRP A 570 -8.66 25.65 -3.01
N LEU A 571 -8.96 25.58 -4.31
CA LEU A 571 -9.03 24.35 -5.08
C LEU A 571 -7.66 24.04 -5.70
N ASP A 572 -7.14 22.84 -5.48
CA ASP A 572 -5.97 22.32 -6.21
C ASP A 572 -6.36 21.76 -7.57
N LEU A 573 -5.59 22.12 -8.60
CA LEU A 573 -5.76 21.62 -9.96
C LEU A 573 -4.45 21.77 -10.76
N LYS A 574 -4.42 21.17 -11.95
CA LYS A 574 -3.32 21.28 -12.90
C LYS A 574 -3.70 22.05 -14.15
N TYR A 575 -2.69 22.55 -14.83
CA TYR A 575 -2.85 23.22 -16.11
C TYR A 575 -3.59 22.31 -17.11
N ARG A 576 -4.64 22.85 -17.74
CA ARG A 576 -5.59 22.17 -18.64
C ARG A 576 -6.51 21.13 -18.02
N ASP A 577 -6.61 21.03 -16.70
CA ASP A 577 -7.71 20.30 -16.07
C ASP A 577 -9.07 20.93 -16.45
N PRO A 578 -10.19 20.18 -16.41
CA PRO A 578 -11.52 20.73 -16.65
C PRO A 578 -11.78 21.98 -15.79
N PHE A 579 -12.31 23.04 -16.41
CA PHE A 579 -12.51 24.31 -15.71
C PHE A 579 -13.58 24.19 -14.61
N PRO A 580 -13.29 24.61 -13.35
CA PRO A 580 -14.16 24.36 -12.20
C PRO A 580 -15.32 25.36 -12.08
N ALA A 581 -16.09 25.57 -13.16
CA ALA A 581 -17.18 26.56 -13.19
C ALA A 581 -18.22 26.34 -12.07
N ALA A 582 -18.54 25.07 -11.77
CA ALA A 582 -19.52 24.69 -10.76
C ALA A 582 -19.10 25.00 -9.31
N LYS A 583 -17.83 25.35 -9.07
CA LYS A 583 -17.33 25.74 -7.75
C LYS A 583 -17.29 27.26 -7.55
N ASN A 584 -17.82 28.04 -8.50
CA ASN A 584 -17.92 29.50 -8.43
C ASN A 584 -16.57 30.19 -8.20
N PRO A 585 -15.63 30.10 -9.16
CA PRO A 585 -14.33 30.76 -9.03
C PRO A 585 -14.47 32.30 -8.98
N ILE A 586 -13.63 32.96 -8.18
CA ILE A 586 -13.70 34.42 -7.98
C ILE A 586 -13.16 35.18 -9.19
N ALA A 587 -14.03 35.93 -9.87
CA ALA A 587 -13.68 36.73 -11.04
C ALA A 587 -13.10 38.11 -10.68
N ALA A 588 -12.14 38.58 -11.47
CA ALA A 588 -11.56 39.91 -11.40
C ALA A 588 -12.64 41.01 -11.48
N GLY A 589 -12.66 41.91 -10.51
CA GLY A 589 -13.66 42.99 -10.43
C GLY A 589 -15.12 42.53 -10.31
N GLY A 590 -15.39 41.22 -10.19
CA GLY A 590 -16.75 40.67 -10.28
C GLY A 590 -17.41 40.83 -11.65
N ARG A 591 -16.64 41.04 -12.73
CA ARG A 591 -17.15 41.32 -14.08
C ARG A 591 -16.21 40.78 -15.16
N LYS A 592 -16.67 40.86 -16.42
CA LYS A 592 -15.78 40.72 -17.57
C LYS A 592 -14.80 41.91 -17.61
N VAL A 593 -13.60 41.64 -18.10
CA VAL A 593 -12.53 42.61 -18.26
C VAL A 593 -12.18 42.73 -19.74
N LYS A 594 -11.73 43.93 -20.13
CA LYS A 594 -11.18 44.18 -21.47
C LYS A 594 -9.80 43.53 -21.54
N SER A 595 -9.71 42.30 -22.05
CA SER A 595 -8.50 41.49 -21.99
C SER A 595 -7.50 41.79 -23.09
N ASP A 596 -6.27 41.26 -22.92
CA ASP A 596 -5.14 41.47 -23.83
C ASP A 596 -5.39 40.98 -25.26
N ASP A 597 -6.29 40.02 -25.46
CA ASP A 597 -6.69 39.49 -26.77
C ASP A 597 -7.76 40.33 -27.49
N GLY A 598 -8.17 41.45 -26.87
CA GLY A 598 -9.20 42.34 -27.39
C GLY A 598 -10.64 41.89 -27.14
N THR A 599 -10.85 40.78 -26.41
CA THR A 599 -12.18 40.29 -26.05
C THR A 599 -12.62 40.80 -24.67
N GLU A 600 -13.90 40.60 -24.34
CA GLU A 600 -14.44 40.81 -23.00
C GLU A 600 -14.65 39.44 -22.34
N MET A 601 -13.78 39.07 -21.41
CA MET A 601 -13.83 37.75 -20.75
C MET A 601 -13.68 37.85 -19.23
N PHE A 602 -14.10 36.81 -18.52
CA PHE A 602 -13.79 36.68 -17.10
C PHE A 602 -12.37 36.15 -16.92
N GLN A 603 -11.64 36.70 -15.96
CA GLN A 603 -10.36 36.19 -15.48
C GLN A 603 -10.51 35.87 -14.00
N TYR A 604 -10.09 34.69 -13.58
CA TYR A 604 -10.33 34.17 -12.23
C TYR A 604 -9.04 34.08 -11.41
N VAL A 605 -9.16 34.31 -10.11
CA VAL A 605 -8.00 34.36 -9.19
C VAL A 605 -7.34 32.99 -9.08
N ALA A 606 -6.06 32.94 -9.44
CA ALA A 606 -5.20 31.77 -9.32
C ALA A 606 -3.93 32.10 -8.52
N LEU A 607 -3.37 31.11 -7.84
CA LEU A 607 -2.13 31.20 -7.06
C LEU A 607 -1.16 30.11 -7.49
N TRP A 608 0.09 30.51 -7.71
CA TRP A 608 1.21 29.63 -8.04
C TRP A 608 2.42 29.94 -7.16
N TYR A 609 3.41 29.05 -7.18
CA TYR A 609 4.67 29.22 -6.45
C TYR A 609 5.83 29.11 -7.43
N LYS A 610 6.77 30.06 -7.34
CA LYS A 610 7.97 30.09 -8.18
C LYS A 610 9.18 30.46 -7.35
N HIS A 611 10.13 29.53 -7.24
CA HIS A 611 11.32 29.65 -6.39
C HIS A 611 10.95 29.99 -4.94
N GLY A 612 9.92 29.33 -4.41
CA GLY A 612 9.38 29.52 -3.06
C GLY A 612 8.53 30.78 -2.86
N GLN A 613 8.40 31.65 -3.87
CA GLN A 613 7.60 32.87 -3.78
C GLN A 613 6.14 32.61 -4.22
N PRO A 614 5.12 33.00 -3.43
CA PRO A 614 3.74 33.01 -3.89
C PRO A 614 3.52 34.08 -4.96
N VAL A 615 2.82 33.72 -6.04
CA VAL A 615 2.52 34.60 -7.18
C VAL A 615 1.06 34.44 -7.57
N PHE A 616 0.27 35.50 -7.41
CA PHE A 616 -1.08 35.53 -7.96
C PHE A 616 -1.06 35.71 -9.48
N GLY A 617 -2.04 35.11 -10.14
CA GLY A 617 -2.21 35.18 -11.58
C GLY A 617 -3.67 35.04 -11.96
N ARG A 618 -3.88 34.69 -13.23
CA ARG A 618 -5.22 34.46 -13.79
C ARG A 618 -5.37 33.05 -14.28
N ALA A 619 -6.56 32.49 -14.11
CA ALA A 619 -7.05 31.29 -14.78
C ALA A 619 -8.35 31.59 -15.53
N TYR A 620 -8.61 30.86 -16.62
CA TYR A 620 -9.83 31.00 -17.44
C TYR A 620 -10.03 29.76 -18.34
N PRO A 621 -11.26 29.44 -18.77
CA PRO A 621 -11.51 28.33 -19.68
C PRO A 621 -11.06 28.67 -21.11
N ASP A 622 -10.43 27.71 -21.80
CA ASP A 622 -10.32 27.74 -23.27
C ASP A 622 -11.63 27.30 -23.94
N SER A 623 -11.66 27.29 -25.27
CA SER A 623 -12.83 26.88 -26.05
C SER A 623 -13.24 25.40 -25.85
N ALA A 624 -12.44 24.60 -25.16
CA ALA A 624 -12.69 23.20 -24.83
C ALA A 624 -12.94 22.99 -23.33
N ASP A 625 -13.26 24.07 -22.60
CA ASP A 625 -13.49 24.11 -21.16
C ASP A 625 -12.31 23.54 -20.35
N LYS A 626 -11.08 23.71 -20.85
CA LYS A 626 -9.85 23.40 -20.11
C LYS A 626 -9.28 24.65 -19.48
N THR A 627 -8.70 24.49 -18.29
CA THR A 627 -8.18 25.62 -17.52
C THR A 627 -6.85 26.08 -18.07
N LEU A 628 -6.83 27.23 -18.73
CA LEU A 628 -5.60 27.98 -18.99
C LEU A 628 -5.27 28.81 -17.76
N ALA A 629 -3.98 29.02 -17.52
CA ALA A 629 -3.48 29.88 -16.46
C ALA A 629 -2.28 30.70 -16.97
N ASN A 630 -2.05 31.86 -16.35
CA ASN A 630 -0.96 32.75 -16.69
C ASN A 630 -0.47 33.54 -15.47
N PHE A 631 0.83 33.47 -15.21
CA PHE A 631 1.52 34.09 -14.07
C PHE A 631 2.70 34.94 -14.53
N GLY A 632 2.78 36.18 -14.03
CA GLY A 632 3.88 37.12 -14.31
C GLY A 632 4.70 37.40 -13.06
N TRP A 633 5.98 37.02 -13.06
CA TRP A 633 6.90 37.29 -11.95
C TRP A 633 8.37 37.28 -12.39
N GLY A 634 9.16 38.19 -11.83
CA GLY A 634 10.61 38.21 -12.02
C GLY A 634 11.05 38.46 -13.46
N GLY A 635 10.31 39.31 -14.19
CA GLY A 635 10.56 39.60 -15.61
C GLY A 635 10.11 38.52 -16.58
N GLN A 636 9.37 37.50 -16.12
CA GLN A 636 8.95 36.36 -16.94
C GLN A 636 7.43 36.16 -16.92
N GLU A 637 6.91 35.71 -18.05
CA GLU A 637 5.57 35.12 -18.20
C GLU A 637 5.66 33.60 -18.12
N ASN A 638 4.72 32.95 -17.43
CA ASN A 638 4.54 31.50 -17.42
C ASN A 638 3.07 31.24 -17.74
N ALA A 639 2.81 30.59 -18.87
CA ALA A 639 1.48 30.49 -19.47
C ALA A 639 1.23 29.14 -20.17
N GLY A 640 2.22 28.25 -20.15
CA GLY A 640 2.16 26.93 -20.78
C GLY A 640 2.05 25.79 -19.77
N ALA A 641 2.31 24.58 -20.26
CA ALA A 641 2.22 23.36 -19.47
C ALA A 641 3.23 23.29 -18.31
N GLU A 642 4.28 24.12 -18.34
CA GLU A 642 5.25 24.25 -17.25
C GLU A 642 4.64 24.75 -15.94
N ILE A 643 3.44 25.33 -15.98
CA ILE A 643 2.70 25.75 -14.78
C ILE A 643 2.44 24.56 -13.85
N GLY A 644 2.22 23.37 -14.40
CA GLY A 644 1.95 22.17 -13.60
C GLY A 644 0.75 22.38 -12.66
N SER A 645 0.98 22.15 -11.37
CA SER A 645 -0.02 22.32 -10.31
C SER A 645 -0.13 23.79 -9.90
N PHE A 646 -1.35 24.27 -9.68
CA PHE A 646 -1.62 25.60 -9.12
C PHE A 646 -2.94 25.56 -8.33
N GLN A 647 -3.35 26.70 -7.77
CA GLN A 647 -4.55 26.78 -6.94
C GLN A 647 -5.51 27.83 -7.49
N MET A 648 -6.83 27.60 -7.38
CA MET A 648 -7.87 28.58 -7.72
C MET A 648 -8.72 28.93 -6.51
N LEU A 649 -9.05 30.22 -6.36
CA LEU A 649 -9.95 30.70 -5.30
C LEU A 649 -11.41 30.47 -5.71
N VAL A 650 -12.16 29.75 -4.88
CA VAL A 650 -13.54 29.32 -5.16
C VAL A 650 -14.48 29.63 -4.00
N VAL A 651 -15.78 29.76 -4.29
CA VAL A 651 -16.84 29.92 -3.28
C VAL A 651 -17.98 28.94 -3.59
N PRO A 652 -17.82 27.65 -3.24
CA PRO A 652 -18.78 26.62 -3.65
C PRO A 652 -20.19 26.83 -3.09
N ASP A 653 -20.30 27.37 -1.88
CA ASP A 653 -21.57 27.72 -1.23
C ASP A 653 -21.52 29.16 -0.70
N PRO A 654 -22.00 30.14 -1.47
CA PRO A 654 -21.95 31.55 -1.09
C PRO A 654 -22.78 31.87 0.16
N ASP A 655 -23.80 31.07 0.49
CA ASP A 655 -24.72 31.35 1.61
C ASP A 655 -24.09 31.01 2.97
N THR A 656 -23.00 30.24 2.98
CA THR A 656 -22.31 29.81 4.19
C THR A 656 -21.10 30.67 4.55
N LEU A 657 -20.70 31.64 3.74
CA LEU A 657 -19.57 32.51 4.09
C LEU A 657 -19.88 33.43 5.28
N GLY A 658 -18.90 33.55 6.18
CA GLY A 658 -18.91 34.46 7.32
C GLY A 658 -18.30 35.84 7.03
N PHE A 659 -17.89 36.07 5.78
CA PHE A 659 -17.25 37.28 5.27
C PHE A 659 -17.65 37.49 3.79
N GLU A 660 -17.31 38.64 3.21
CA GLU A 660 -17.55 38.94 1.79
C GLU A 660 -16.27 39.37 1.07
N TYR A 661 -16.19 39.09 -0.24
CA TYR A 661 -15.09 39.57 -1.09
C TYR A 661 -15.47 40.89 -1.78
N LYS A 662 -14.52 41.82 -1.84
CA LYS A 662 -14.64 43.07 -2.62
C LYS A 662 -13.35 43.42 -3.34
N TRP A 663 -13.48 43.94 -4.56
CA TRP A 663 -12.37 44.51 -5.31
C TRP A 663 -12.28 46.00 -5.01
N ILE A 664 -11.18 46.42 -4.38
CA ILE A 664 -11.01 47.79 -3.86
C ILE A 664 -9.70 48.38 -4.41
N PRO A 665 -9.65 49.68 -4.80
CA PRO A 665 -8.39 50.32 -5.16
C PRO A 665 -7.33 50.16 -4.07
N TYR A 666 -6.10 49.77 -4.41
CA TYR A 666 -5.06 49.45 -3.44
C TYR A 666 -4.78 50.58 -2.44
N LYS A 667 -4.82 51.84 -2.89
CA LYS A 667 -4.64 53.01 -2.01
C LYS A 667 -5.69 53.09 -0.90
N GLU A 668 -6.91 52.64 -1.17
CA GLU A 668 -8.01 52.58 -0.20
C GLU A 668 -7.88 51.33 0.68
N ALA A 669 -7.61 50.18 0.08
CA ALA A 669 -7.43 48.92 0.80
C ALA A 669 -6.31 48.97 1.86
N LYS A 670 -5.22 49.72 1.57
CA LYS A 670 -4.11 49.91 2.52
C LYS A 670 -4.36 50.99 3.57
N ALA A 671 -5.38 51.84 3.41
CA ALA A 671 -5.62 52.99 4.28
C ALA A 671 -6.25 52.65 5.64
N GLY A 672 -6.88 51.47 5.79
CA GLY A 672 -7.59 51.12 7.03
C GLY A 672 -8.96 50.47 6.77
N GLY A 673 -9.71 50.16 7.83
CA GLY A 673 -11.09 49.68 7.73
C GLY A 673 -11.27 48.15 7.74
N PRO A 674 -12.54 47.68 7.67
CA PRO A 674 -12.87 46.26 7.78
C PRO A 674 -12.31 45.42 6.62
N PHE A 675 -12.30 45.96 5.41
CA PHE A 675 -11.78 45.26 4.24
C PHE A 675 -10.26 45.36 4.18
N LYS A 676 -9.61 44.20 4.19
CA LYS A 676 -8.16 44.08 4.03
C LYS A 676 -7.82 43.24 2.81
N PRO A 677 -6.68 43.52 2.14
CA PRO A 677 -6.20 42.67 1.05
C PRO A 677 -6.11 41.21 1.49
N LEU A 678 -6.73 40.32 0.71
CA LEU A 678 -6.43 38.90 0.77
C LEU A 678 -4.95 38.74 0.42
N HIS A 679 -4.19 38.02 1.25
CA HIS A 679 -2.76 37.88 1.02
C HIS A 679 -2.23 36.48 1.30
N VAL A 680 -1.18 36.14 0.55
CA VAL A 680 -0.32 34.98 0.82
C VAL A 680 1.11 35.50 0.81
N GLY A 681 1.77 35.46 1.96
CA GLY A 681 3.00 36.23 2.16
C GLY A 681 2.74 37.73 1.93
N GLU A 682 3.62 38.38 1.18
CA GLU A 682 3.49 39.81 0.84
C GLU A 682 2.69 40.07 -0.45
N CYS A 683 2.05 39.05 -1.01
CA CYS A 683 1.36 39.13 -2.29
C CYS A 683 -0.16 39.23 -2.13
N THR A 684 -0.83 39.94 -3.03
CA THR A 684 -2.30 40.03 -3.11
C THR A 684 -2.79 40.01 -4.58
N PRO A 685 -3.97 39.42 -4.90
CA PRO A 685 -4.51 39.46 -6.26
C PRO A 685 -4.78 40.90 -6.70
N CYS A 686 -4.35 41.25 -7.91
CA CYS A 686 -4.40 42.62 -8.42
C CYS A 686 -4.83 42.68 -9.88
N LEU A 687 -5.82 43.51 -10.20
CA LEU A 687 -6.24 43.79 -11.57
C LEU A 687 -5.49 45.02 -12.09
N LEU A 688 -4.45 44.77 -12.89
CA LEU A 688 -3.67 45.82 -13.53
C LEU A 688 -4.50 46.40 -14.68
N LYS A 689 -4.38 47.72 -14.88
CA LYS A 689 -5.02 48.44 -15.99
C LYS A 689 -4.01 49.32 -16.69
N ASP A 690 -3.91 49.22 -18.01
CA ASP A 690 -3.04 50.10 -18.79
C ASP A 690 -3.75 51.39 -19.23
N ALA A 691 -3.00 52.28 -19.89
CA ALA A 691 -3.48 53.59 -20.33
C ALA A 691 -4.59 53.51 -21.40
N ASN A 692 -4.71 52.41 -22.15
CA ASN A 692 -5.75 52.21 -23.16
C ASN A 692 -7.01 51.51 -22.56
N GLY A 693 -6.97 51.22 -21.26
CA GLY A 693 -8.03 50.59 -20.49
C GLY A 693 -8.05 49.07 -20.56
N THR A 694 -7.04 48.42 -21.14
CA THR A 694 -6.93 46.94 -21.10
C THR A 694 -6.54 46.50 -19.70
N GLU A 695 -7.20 45.45 -19.24
CA GLU A 695 -7.18 44.95 -17.88
C GLU A 695 -6.68 43.50 -17.84
N ARG A 696 -5.78 43.22 -16.90
CA ARG A 696 -5.18 41.90 -16.71
C ARG A 696 -4.99 41.57 -15.24
N LEU A 697 -5.56 40.45 -14.82
CA LEU A 697 -5.44 39.95 -13.46
C LEU A 697 -4.04 39.33 -13.25
N GLY A 698 -3.40 39.74 -12.16
CA GLY A 698 -2.08 39.30 -11.75
C GLY A 698 -1.86 39.49 -10.25
N ASN A 699 -0.64 39.92 -9.91
CA ASN A 699 -0.12 39.98 -8.56
C ASN A 699 0.24 41.42 -8.18
N LEU A 700 0.08 41.77 -6.91
CA LEU A 700 0.75 42.92 -6.28
C LEU A 700 1.58 42.43 -5.11
N HIS A 701 2.89 42.66 -5.15
CA HIS A 701 3.76 42.48 -4.00
C HIS A 701 3.74 43.76 -3.16
N MET A 702 3.09 43.70 -2.00
CA MET A 702 2.79 44.87 -1.16
C MET A 702 4.05 45.51 -0.59
N GLY A 703 5.06 44.74 -0.18
CA GLY A 703 6.34 45.29 0.32
C GLY A 703 7.19 45.96 -0.75
N MET A 704 7.01 45.61 -2.02
CA MET A 704 7.70 46.24 -3.15
C MET A 704 6.85 47.33 -3.81
N GLU A 705 5.56 47.43 -3.44
CA GLU A 705 4.51 48.15 -4.18
C GLU A 705 4.66 47.98 -5.70
N LYS A 706 4.79 46.72 -6.13
CA LYS A 706 5.01 46.33 -7.52
C LYS A 706 3.95 45.34 -7.98
N ALA A 707 3.18 45.73 -9.00
CA ALA A 707 2.19 44.88 -9.65
C ALA A 707 2.79 44.20 -10.89
N THR A 708 2.49 42.92 -11.09
CA THR A 708 2.97 42.12 -12.23
C THR A 708 1.89 41.19 -12.77
N ALA A 709 1.86 40.98 -14.08
CA ALA A 709 0.98 40.03 -14.78
C ALA A 709 1.66 39.58 -16.08
N GLY A 710 1.50 38.31 -16.47
CA GLY A 710 2.15 37.80 -17.68
C GLY A 710 1.60 38.45 -18.94
N LEU A 711 2.51 38.96 -19.78
CA LEU A 711 2.21 39.59 -21.06
C LEU A 711 3.45 39.55 -21.97
N ALA A 712 3.30 38.95 -23.16
CA ALA A 712 4.28 38.97 -24.25
C ALA A 712 5.70 38.53 -23.82
N GLY A 713 5.78 37.44 -23.05
CA GLY A 713 7.00 36.86 -22.52
C GLY A 713 7.57 37.55 -21.28
N LYS A 714 6.93 38.61 -20.78
CA LYS A 714 7.37 39.43 -19.63
C LYS A 714 6.28 39.52 -18.57
N ASP A 715 6.54 40.23 -17.48
CA ASP A 715 5.68 40.32 -16.29
C ASP A 715 4.91 41.65 -16.15
N SER A 716 4.88 42.49 -17.19
CA SER A 716 4.14 43.76 -17.23
C SER A 716 4.31 44.62 -15.96
N ALA A 717 5.52 44.67 -15.41
CA ALA A 717 5.77 45.28 -14.11
C ALA A 717 5.40 46.77 -14.05
N VAL A 718 4.62 47.14 -13.03
CA VAL A 718 4.26 48.53 -12.68
C VAL A 718 4.57 48.76 -11.21
N SER A 719 5.19 49.89 -10.88
CA SER A 719 5.53 50.26 -9.50
C SER A 719 5.27 51.73 -9.21
N GLY A 720 5.31 52.11 -7.93
CA GLY A 720 5.10 53.49 -7.51
C GLY A 720 3.61 53.87 -7.48
N PRO A 721 3.25 55.16 -7.53
CA PRO A 721 1.89 55.63 -7.22
C PRO A 721 0.81 55.04 -8.14
N ALA A 722 1.18 54.62 -9.36
CA ALA A 722 0.26 54.00 -10.31
C ALA A 722 -0.43 52.73 -9.77
N VAL A 723 0.25 51.95 -8.91
CA VAL A 723 -0.35 50.72 -8.34
C VAL A 723 -1.47 51.03 -7.35
N GLY A 724 -1.54 52.26 -6.82
CA GLY A 724 -2.57 52.68 -5.89
C GLY A 724 -3.99 52.67 -6.48
N ASP A 725 -4.10 52.79 -7.81
CA ASP A 725 -5.38 52.82 -8.52
C ASP A 725 -5.85 51.44 -9.00
N PHE A 726 -4.98 50.42 -8.91
CA PHE A 726 -5.35 49.06 -9.28
C PHE A 726 -6.28 48.44 -8.24
N LEU A 727 -7.25 47.67 -8.72
CA LEU A 727 -8.15 46.95 -7.83
C LEU A 727 -7.42 45.73 -7.27
N VAL A 728 -7.46 45.58 -5.95
CA VAL A 728 -6.97 44.39 -5.25
C VAL A 728 -8.14 43.65 -4.61
N LEU A 729 -8.02 42.32 -4.48
CA LEU A 729 -9.04 41.53 -3.81
C LEU A 729 -8.93 41.70 -2.29
N CYS A 730 -10.01 42.13 -1.65
CA CYS A 730 -10.13 42.29 -0.22
C CYS A 730 -11.25 41.43 0.37
N ARG A 731 -11.17 41.18 1.67
CA ARG A 731 -12.21 40.55 2.49
C ARG A 731 -12.28 41.18 3.88
N ASN A 732 -13.40 41.02 4.57
CA ASN A 732 -13.66 41.58 5.91
C ASN A 732 -13.71 40.54 7.04
#